data_AF-A0A918TW91-F1
#
_entry.id   AF-A0A918TW91-F1
#
_cell.length_a   1.000
_cell.length_b   1.000
_cell.length_c   1.000
_cell.angle_alpha   90.00
_cell.angle_beta   90.00
_cell.angle_gamma   90.00
#
_symmetry.space_group_name_H-M   'P 1'
#
loop_
_entity.id
_entity.type
_entity.pdbx_description
1 polymer ?
#
loop_
_entity_poly.entity_id
_entity_poly.type
_entity_poly.pdbx_seq_one_letter_code
_entity_poly.pdbx_strand_id
1 'polypeptide(L)'
;MTVSGFTLVSRLLGFLRDILIARFLGTGLVADAFFAAFRFPNLFRRIFGEGAFNAAFVPLFGKKVIDDREDGIEFASKAFSMLLLVLGVFTVVAIPAMPLLMNVVVPGFKARDVDPSFFGKKTEIVLNEKPQEIEIATKGARAVYLELVEKGDVKIHSIAFETEKKTFMSLFGKKGQSKATVLGEPVTPEVAHSSSYATVLEPIDFKVPAEVEVRKAEESEKDYQERLQEYRDEFKAEIKKDNFVLQGISWDGGTFAGESGEDVFKFGRPSGKAGKGFGWFSVQVSGNGTLKIYRNDPGTFDKTVKLTRIMFIYLLCMALAAHLSGVLNTFRIFGMPAAAPIILNVVFLVSLGFVGWFGWLPGETLAWGVALAGFLQLAALWWTCYRKGAPIKVVRPKMDPEMKKLFGLMGPGVASASVQQINLLIGGVIASFQPGAVSYLYYSDRVYQLPLGMIGIALGVVLLPEVTRQLRGGMERQAGKTITRGIELGMLLTLPAAMAMIVVPTELIAGLFQRGEFVRADAVQTGYALAAFGVGLPGYVLIKVLQPGYFAKGDTKNPMRMAVIMVAVNIVVSLLLFPWIGHVGLAVATSVAAWVNVFMLWRGLKGFVTLTEATVFKLGRMVLASLLMGVVLYFAAKGLGPWFEGTGLQRVVAMILLVGSGISAFGALALFLRATNVKDLRAGFGKG
;
A
#
# COMPACT_ATOMS: atom_id res chain seq x y z
N MET A 1 -23.47 15.01 16.23
CA MET A 1 -23.04 14.28 15.02
C MET A 1 -23.39 12.81 15.18
N THR A 2 -23.96 12.19 14.14
CA THR A 2 -24.24 10.74 14.11
C THR A 2 -22.93 9.94 14.00
N VAL A 3 -22.97 8.66 14.36
CA VAL A 3 -21.85 7.71 14.18
C VAL A 3 -21.34 7.68 12.72
N SER A 4 -22.28 7.77 11.78
CA SER A 4 -21.98 7.88 10.34
C SER A 4 -21.17 9.13 9.99
N GLY A 5 -21.46 10.27 10.63
CA GLY A 5 -20.72 11.52 10.43
C GLY A 5 -19.25 11.42 10.88
N PHE A 6 -18.99 10.89 12.09
CA PHE A 6 -17.62 10.68 12.56
C PHE A 6 -16.84 9.70 11.68
N THR A 7 -17.51 8.64 11.22
CA THR A 7 -16.90 7.65 10.32
C THR A 7 -16.53 8.27 8.98
N LEU A 8 -17.40 9.12 8.42
CA LEU A 8 -17.13 9.83 7.17
C LEU A 8 -15.94 10.78 7.31
N VAL A 9 -15.91 11.59 8.38
CA VAL A 9 -14.78 12.50 8.66
C VAL A 9 -13.47 11.72 8.81
N SER A 10 -13.48 10.60 9.55
CA SER A 10 -12.29 9.75 9.68
C SER A 10 -11.83 9.21 8.32
N ARG A 11 -12.73 8.76 7.45
CA ARG A 11 -12.38 8.29 6.10
C ARG A 11 -11.77 9.38 5.23
N LEU A 12 -12.35 10.58 5.25
CA LEU A 12 -11.84 11.73 4.49
C LEU A 12 -10.44 12.15 4.98
N LEU A 13 -10.25 12.27 6.30
CA LEU A 13 -8.94 12.59 6.88
C LEU A 13 -7.92 11.47 6.65
N GLY A 14 -8.34 10.21 6.70
CA GLY A 14 -7.50 9.06 6.39
C GLY A 14 -7.01 9.07 4.95
N PHE A 15 -7.89 9.47 4.03
CA PHE A 15 -7.51 9.62 2.62
C PHE A 15 -6.55 10.80 2.41
N LEU A 16 -6.82 11.97 3.01
CA LEU A 16 -5.90 13.10 3.00
C LEU A 16 -4.52 12.72 3.56
N ARG A 17 -4.52 11.99 4.67
CA ARG A 17 -3.30 11.43 5.27
C ARG A 17 -2.55 10.56 4.27
N ASP A 18 -3.22 9.61 3.61
CA ASP A 18 -2.56 8.71 2.67
C ASP A 18 -1.94 9.47 1.47
N ILE A 19 -2.57 10.56 1.02
CA ILE A 19 -2.01 11.46 -0.01
C ILE A 19 -0.72 12.14 0.49
N LEU A 20 -0.71 12.62 1.75
CA LEU A 20 0.48 13.25 2.31
C LEU A 20 1.58 12.22 2.61
N ILE A 21 1.24 11.02 3.08
CA ILE A 21 2.23 9.94 3.26
C ILE A 21 2.87 9.63 1.90
N ALA A 22 2.09 9.50 0.81
CA ALA A 22 2.66 9.34 -0.53
C ALA A 22 3.60 10.48 -0.91
N ARG A 23 3.22 11.73 -0.64
CA ARG A 23 4.06 12.90 -0.93
C ARG A 23 5.44 12.85 -0.25
N PHE A 24 5.50 12.39 1.00
CA PHE A 24 6.72 12.42 1.80
C PHE A 24 7.51 11.11 1.81
N LEU A 25 6.88 9.96 1.58
CA LEU A 25 7.52 8.64 1.63
C LEU A 25 7.64 7.98 0.26
N GLY A 26 6.82 8.37 -0.72
CA GLY A 26 6.78 7.74 -2.05
C GLY A 26 6.45 6.24 -1.97
N THR A 27 7.18 5.42 -2.72
CA THR A 27 7.07 3.95 -2.69
C THR A 27 8.42 3.24 -2.48
N GLY A 28 9.40 3.97 -1.94
CA GLY A 28 10.74 3.48 -1.68
C GLY A 28 10.86 2.64 -0.41
N LEU A 29 12.11 2.41 0.02
CA LEU A 29 12.46 1.64 1.22
C LEU A 29 11.65 2.08 2.44
N VAL A 30 11.67 3.38 2.73
CA VAL A 30 11.04 3.92 3.95
C VAL A 30 9.54 3.71 3.92
N ALA A 31 8.89 3.84 2.75
CA ALA A 31 7.46 3.57 2.59
C ALA A 31 7.13 2.09 2.84
N ASP A 32 7.88 1.18 2.21
CA ASP A 32 7.70 -0.26 2.35
C ASP A 32 7.93 -0.72 3.80
N ALA A 33 9.01 -0.25 4.42
CA ALA A 33 9.33 -0.50 5.82
C ALA A 33 8.24 0.04 6.76
N PHE A 34 7.77 1.27 6.52
CA PHE A 34 6.71 1.89 7.31
C PHE A 34 5.39 1.13 7.19
N PHE A 35 4.93 0.80 5.99
CA PHE A 35 3.67 0.10 5.80
C PHE A 35 3.72 -1.35 6.29
N ALA A 36 4.85 -2.04 6.16
CA ALA A 36 5.07 -3.34 6.77
C ALA A 36 5.02 -3.25 8.31
N ALA A 37 5.77 -2.32 8.89
CA ALA A 37 5.81 -2.09 10.33
C ALA A 37 4.42 -1.74 10.88
N PHE A 38 3.70 -0.84 10.22
CA PHE A 38 2.36 -0.40 10.65
C PHE A 38 1.32 -1.51 10.52
N ARG A 39 1.45 -2.41 9.55
CA ARG A 39 0.53 -3.54 9.37
C ARG A 39 0.56 -4.50 10.55
N PHE A 40 1.72 -4.69 11.18
CA PHE A 40 1.90 -5.69 12.23
C PHE A 40 1.07 -5.38 13.49
N PRO A 41 1.17 -4.21 14.15
CA PRO A 41 0.28 -3.85 15.26
C PRO A 41 -1.21 -3.86 14.87
N ASN A 42 -1.52 -3.45 13.64
CA ASN A 42 -2.90 -3.43 13.14
C ASN A 42 -3.52 -4.82 12.99
N LEU A 43 -2.71 -5.84 12.66
CA LEU A 43 -3.15 -7.23 12.60
C LEU A 43 -3.73 -7.66 13.96
N PHE A 44 -2.96 -7.45 15.03
CA PHE A 44 -3.38 -7.81 16.39
C PHE A 44 -4.56 -6.98 16.86
N ARG A 45 -4.59 -5.68 16.57
CA ARG A 45 -5.73 -4.81 16.85
C ARG A 45 -7.04 -5.38 16.31
N ARG A 46 -7.01 -5.90 15.07
CA ARG A 46 -8.19 -6.50 14.42
C ARG A 46 -8.56 -7.86 15.01
N ILE A 47 -7.58 -8.70 15.33
CA ILE A 47 -7.82 -10.03 15.91
C ILE A 47 -8.41 -9.91 17.32
N PHE A 48 -7.74 -9.15 18.19
CA PHE A 48 -8.07 -9.06 19.61
C PHE A 48 -9.13 -7.99 19.89
N GLY A 49 -8.92 -6.75 19.44
CA GLY A 49 -9.77 -5.62 19.80
C GLY A 49 -11.10 -5.55 19.06
N GLU A 50 -11.08 -5.66 17.73
CA GLU A 50 -12.30 -5.47 16.92
C GLU A 50 -13.18 -6.74 16.84
N GLY A 51 -12.60 -7.94 16.92
CA GLY A 51 -13.31 -9.20 16.72
C GLY A 51 -13.61 -9.95 18.01
N ALA A 52 -12.63 -10.67 18.52
CA ALA A 52 -12.85 -11.73 19.50
C ALA A 52 -13.19 -11.22 20.90
N PHE A 53 -12.50 -10.17 21.36
CA PHE A 53 -12.72 -9.63 22.70
C PHE A 53 -14.13 -9.05 22.84
N ASN A 54 -14.49 -8.11 21.96
CA ASN A 54 -15.79 -7.42 22.05
C ASN A 54 -16.97 -8.38 21.87
N ALA A 55 -16.86 -9.40 21.02
CA ALA A 55 -17.91 -10.41 20.83
C ALA A 55 -18.18 -11.24 22.09
N ALA A 56 -17.14 -11.52 22.90
CA ALA A 56 -17.28 -12.24 24.16
C ALA A 56 -17.60 -11.32 25.35
N PHE A 57 -16.97 -10.14 25.39
CA PHE A 57 -17.04 -9.20 26.51
C PHE A 57 -18.40 -8.50 26.60
N VAL A 58 -18.91 -7.93 25.49
CA VAL A 58 -20.11 -7.09 25.51
C VAL A 58 -21.35 -7.82 26.06
N PRO A 59 -21.64 -9.09 25.68
CA PRO A 59 -22.78 -9.82 26.25
C PRO A 59 -22.63 -10.12 27.75
N LEU A 60 -21.42 -10.46 28.21
CA LEU A 60 -21.16 -10.75 29.63
C LEU A 60 -21.25 -9.48 30.49
N PHE A 61 -20.63 -8.40 30.02
CA PHE A 61 -20.68 -7.10 30.67
C PHE A 61 -22.09 -6.54 30.67
N GLY A 62 -22.80 -6.60 29.53
CA GLY A 62 -24.18 -6.13 29.40
C GLY A 62 -25.14 -6.86 30.35
N LYS A 63 -24.98 -8.16 30.54
CA LYS A 63 -25.77 -8.92 31.53
C LYS A 63 -25.50 -8.41 32.95
N LYS A 64 -24.23 -8.28 33.35
CA LYS A 64 -23.88 -7.78 34.69
C LYS A 64 -24.39 -6.36 34.94
N VAL A 65 -24.24 -5.47 33.97
CA VAL A 65 -24.70 -4.07 34.10
C VAL A 65 -26.22 -3.97 34.29
N ILE A 66 -27.00 -4.93 33.75
CA ILE A 66 -28.45 -5.00 33.97
C ILE A 66 -28.76 -5.46 35.40
N ASP A 67 -27.99 -6.41 35.93
CA ASP A 67 -28.18 -6.98 37.27
C ASP A 67 -27.71 -5.99 38.35
N ASP A 68 -26.45 -5.55 38.27
CA ASP A 68 -25.84 -4.51 39.11
C ASP A 68 -24.76 -3.73 38.32
N ARG A 69 -24.94 -2.40 38.25
CA ARG A 69 -24.02 -1.51 37.55
C ARG A 69 -22.62 -1.52 38.18
N GLU A 70 -22.51 -1.61 39.50
CA GLU A 70 -21.22 -1.58 40.19
C GLU A 70 -20.43 -2.87 39.93
N ASP A 71 -21.07 -4.05 40.08
CA ASP A 71 -20.49 -5.33 39.68
C ASP A 71 -20.08 -5.35 38.20
N GLY A 72 -20.90 -4.77 37.32
CA GLY A 72 -20.54 -4.59 35.91
C GLY A 72 -19.24 -3.79 35.73
N ILE A 73 -19.12 -2.63 36.38
CA ILE A 73 -17.93 -1.77 36.31
C ILE A 73 -16.70 -2.47 36.92
N GLU A 74 -16.87 -3.24 37.99
CA GLU A 74 -15.81 -4.04 38.59
C GLU A 74 -15.33 -5.13 37.61
N PHE A 75 -16.26 -5.86 36.97
CA PHE A 75 -15.95 -6.85 35.95
C PHE A 75 -15.19 -6.22 34.77
N ALA A 76 -15.62 -5.05 34.29
CA ALA A 76 -14.92 -4.32 33.24
C ALA A 76 -13.51 -3.89 33.68
N SER A 77 -13.35 -3.41 34.92
CA SER A 77 -12.06 -3.02 35.50
C SER A 77 -11.10 -4.21 35.63
N LYS A 78 -11.60 -5.38 36.05
CA LYS A 78 -10.83 -6.64 36.08
C LYS A 78 -10.39 -7.05 34.68
N ALA A 79 -11.31 -7.02 33.71
CA ALA A 79 -11.00 -7.35 32.32
C ALA A 79 -9.97 -6.38 31.72
N PHE A 80 -10.11 -5.07 31.96
CA PHE A 80 -9.14 -4.05 31.54
C PHE A 80 -7.75 -4.34 32.13
N SER A 81 -7.68 -4.65 33.42
CA SER A 81 -6.41 -4.92 34.12
C SER A 81 -5.75 -6.21 33.67
N MET A 82 -6.55 -7.26 33.41
CA MET A 82 -6.08 -8.51 32.82
C MET A 82 -5.55 -8.31 31.40
N LEU A 83 -6.26 -7.54 30.57
CA LEU A 83 -5.78 -7.20 29.22
C LEU A 83 -4.48 -6.39 29.28
N LEU A 84 -4.40 -5.39 30.17
CA LEU A 84 -3.20 -4.58 30.36
C LEU A 84 -2.01 -5.45 30.78
N LEU A 85 -2.20 -6.39 31.72
CA LEU A 85 -1.15 -7.30 32.14
C LEU A 85 -0.70 -8.22 31.00
N VAL A 86 -1.64 -8.95 30.37
CA VAL A 86 -1.32 -9.95 29.33
C VAL A 86 -0.67 -9.29 28.12
N LEU A 87 -1.25 -8.19 27.64
CA LEU A 87 -0.72 -7.48 26.47
C LEU A 87 0.50 -6.65 26.81
N GLY A 88 0.63 -6.16 28.04
CA GLY A 88 1.84 -5.49 28.54
C GLY A 88 3.03 -6.43 28.55
N VAL A 89 2.88 -7.62 29.14
CA VAL A 89 3.90 -8.68 29.12
C VAL A 89 4.23 -9.08 27.69
N PHE A 90 3.23 -9.31 26.84
CA PHE A 90 3.43 -9.61 25.43
C PHE A 90 4.20 -8.49 24.70
N THR A 91 3.89 -7.23 24.98
CA THR A 91 4.58 -6.06 24.41
C THR A 91 6.05 -6.03 24.83
N VAL A 92 6.33 -6.20 26.12
CA VAL A 92 7.69 -6.20 26.67
C VAL A 92 8.53 -7.35 26.10
N VAL A 93 7.94 -8.53 25.88
CA VAL A 93 8.63 -9.70 25.29
C VAL A 93 8.81 -9.55 23.77
N ALA A 94 7.83 -9.00 23.07
CA ALA A 94 7.86 -8.88 21.62
C ALA A 94 8.84 -7.81 21.11
N ILE A 95 9.05 -6.71 21.84
CA ILE A 95 9.98 -5.64 21.44
C ILE A 95 11.43 -6.15 21.24
N PRO A 96 12.05 -6.91 22.18
CA PRO A 96 13.36 -7.49 21.95
C PRO A 96 13.29 -8.62 20.90
N ALA A 97 12.21 -9.41 20.86
CA ALA A 97 11.99 -10.47 19.86
C ALA A 97 11.61 -9.96 18.46
N MET A 98 11.51 -8.64 18.26
CA MET A 98 11.03 -8.02 17.03
C MET A 98 11.80 -8.43 15.75
N PRO A 99 13.14 -8.61 15.77
CA PRO A 99 13.86 -9.14 14.61
C PRO A 99 13.38 -10.52 14.18
N LEU A 100 13.10 -11.42 15.13
CA LEU A 100 12.60 -12.76 14.86
C LEU A 100 11.18 -12.70 14.27
N LEU A 101 10.34 -11.84 14.83
CA LEU A 101 8.97 -11.63 14.35
C LEU A 101 8.97 -11.05 12.93
N MET A 102 9.78 -10.02 12.65
CA MET A 102 9.86 -9.43 11.31
C MET A 102 10.49 -10.36 10.29
N ASN A 103 11.34 -11.31 10.70
CA ASN A 103 11.84 -12.35 9.80
C ASN A 103 10.71 -13.24 9.25
N VAL A 104 9.63 -13.44 10.00
CA VAL A 104 8.46 -14.19 9.54
C VAL A 104 7.51 -13.32 8.72
N VAL A 105 7.37 -12.05 9.08
CA VAL A 105 6.38 -11.13 8.49
C VAL A 105 6.87 -10.48 7.19
N VAL A 106 8.17 -10.17 7.10
CA VAL A 106 8.83 -9.56 5.93
C VAL A 106 10.17 -10.24 5.60
N PRO A 107 10.19 -11.57 5.39
CA PRO A 107 11.42 -12.29 5.04
C PRO A 107 12.09 -11.74 3.78
N GLY A 108 11.33 -11.13 2.86
CA GLY A 108 11.86 -10.55 1.63
C GLY A 108 12.61 -9.24 1.79
N PHE A 109 12.55 -8.60 2.96
CA PHE A 109 13.32 -7.39 3.24
C PHE A 109 14.74 -7.69 3.71
N LYS A 110 15.06 -8.93 4.12
CA LYS A 110 16.44 -9.31 4.42
C LYS A 110 17.29 -9.16 3.16
N ALA A 111 18.47 -8.58 3.32
CA ALA A 111 19.46 -8.49 2.26
C ALA A 111 19.67 -9.88 1.64
N ARG A 112 19.47 -9.98 0.33
CA ARG A 112 19.70 -11.19 -0.44
C ARG A 112 20.91 -11.00 -1.33
N ASP A 113 21.91 -11.83 -1.09
CA ASP A 113 23.05 -11.97 -1.98
C ASP A 113 22.56 -12.24 -3.40
N VAL A 114 23.29 -11.74 -4.38
CA VAL A 114 23.01 -12.09 -5.76
C VAL A 114 23.33 -13.56 -5.99
N ASP A 115 22.42 -14.30 -6.62
CA ASP A 115 22.61 -15.73 -6.88
C ASP A 115 23.95 -16.01 -7.61
N PRO A 116 24.87 -16.82 -7.02
CA PRO A 116 26.19 -17.11 -7.59
C PRO A 116 26.15 -17.84 -8.93
N SER A 117 25.01 -18.36 -9.37
CA SER A 117 24.86 -18.96 -10.70
C SER A 117 24.79 -17.92 -11.82
N PHE A 118 24.53 -16.65 -11.48
CA PHE A 118 24.48 -15.52 -12.41
C PHE A 118 25.76 -14.68 -12.42
N PHE A 119 26.72 -14.96 -11.53
CA PHE A 119 27.96 -14.20 -11.37
C PHE A 119 29.08 -15.21 -11.32
N GLY A 120 30.23 -14.95 -11.92
CA GLY A 120 31.41 -15.77 -11.63
C GLY A 120 31.74 -15.77 -10.13
N LYS A 121 31.22 -16.74 -9.37
CA LYS A 121 31.61 -17.20 -8.02
C LYS A 121 31.72 -16.19 -6.85
N LYS A 122 31.57 -14.87 -6.97
CA LYS A 122 31.79 -13.94 -5.84
C LYS A 122 30.72 -12.86 -5.69
N THR A 123 29.93 -12.96 -4.63
CA THR A 123 28.95 -11.95 -4.15
C THR A 123 29.58 -10.89 -3.25
N GLU A 124 30.82 -11.14 -2.87
CA GLU A 124 31.67 -10.31 -2.03
C GLU A 124 33.01 -10.13 -2.74
N ILE A 125 33.39 -8.86 -2.97
CA ILE A 125 34.52 -8.49 -3.80
C ILE A 125 35.45 -7.65 -2.94
N VAL A 126 36.60 -8.25 -2.60
CA VAL A 126 37.71 -7.53 -1.97
C VAL A 126 38.31 -6.59 -3.01
N LEU A 127 38.20 -5.30 -2.74
CA LEU A 127 38.72 -4.25 -3.59
C LEU A 127 40.23 -4.15 -3.39
N ASN A 128 40.92 -3.88 -4.50
CA ASN A 128 42.34 -3.56 -4.49
C ASN A 128 42.54 -2.15 -5.06
N GLU A 129 43.72 -1.57 -4.86
CA GLU A 129 44.09 -0.25 -5.41
C GLU A 129 44.03 -0.19 -6.95
N LYS A 130 44.14 -1.33 -7.65
CA LYS A 130 43.98 -1.41 -9.10
C LYS A 130 42.49 -1.51 -9.48
N PRO A 131 42.02 -0.75 -10.49
CA PRO A 131 40.64 -0.86 -10.98
C PRO A 131 40.28 -2.29 -11.38
N GLN A 132 39.21 -2.82 -10.79
CA GLN A 132 38.63 -4.11 -11.13
C GLN A 132 37.27 -3.89 -11.81
N GLU A 133 37.03 -4.60 -12.91
CA GLU A 133 35.74 -4.60 -13.60
C GLU A 133 34.83 -5.67 -12.97
N ILE A 134 33.70 -5.25 -12.42
CA ILE A 134 32.69 -6.09 -11.79
C ILE A 134 31.49 -6.16 -12.73
N GLU A 135 31.21 -7.32 -13.30
CA GLU A 135 30.00 -7.55 -14.10
C GLU A 135 28.84 -8.04 -13.23
N ILE A 136 27.68 -7.43 -13.43
CA ILE A 136 26.52 -7.60 -12.58
C ILE A 136 25.28 -7.89 -13.42
N ALA A 137 24.78 -9.12 -13.32
CA ALA A 137 23.55 -9.51 -14.00
C ALA A 137 22.34 -8.77 -13.41
N THR A 138 21.63 -8.02 -14.25
CA THR A 138 20.44 -7.23 -13.84
C THR A 138 19.12 -7.96 -14.10
N LYS A 139 19.19 -9.23 -14.55
CA LYS A 139 17.99 -9.99 -14.96
C LYS A 139 17.01 -10.15 -13.79
N GLY A 140 15.89 -9.45 -13.88
CA GLY A 140 14.80 -9.47 -12.89
C GLY A 140 14.96 -8.49 -11.71
N ALA A 141 16.10 -7.81 -11.56
CA ALA A 141 16.30 -6.79 -10.53
C ALA A 141 15.84 -5.41 -11.02
N ARG A 142 15.19 -4.64 -10.13
CA ARG A 142 14.78 -3.24 -10.41
C ARG A 142 15.88 -2.24 -10.04
N ALA A 143 16.68 -2.60 -9.05
CA ALA A 143 17.91 -1.92 -8.70
C ALA A 143 18.92 -2.95 -8.18
N VAL A 144 20.21 -2.63 -8.29
CA VAL A 144 21.28 -3.36 -7.62
C VAL A 144 21.84 -2.46 -6.53
N TYR A 145 22.10 -3.06 -5.37
CA TYR A 145 22.68 -2.38 -4.22
C TYR A 145 24.11 -2.86 -4.01
N LEU A 146 25.05 -1.94 -3.88
CA LEU A 146 26.42 -2.23 -3.50
C LEU A 146 26.66 -1.71 -2.10
N GLU A 147 27.08 -2.54 -1.15
CA GLU A 147 27.39 -2.13 0.23
C GLU A 147 28.88 -2.27 0.48
N LEU A 148 29.51 -1.25 1.06
CA LEU A 148 30.87 -1.35 1.58
C LEU A 148 30.84 -1.89 3.01
N VAL A 149 31.40 -3.08 3.20
CA VAL A 149 31.35 -3.82 4.48
C VAL A 149 32.56 -3.55 5.37
N GLU A 150 33.70 -3.19 4.79
CA GLU A 150 34.92 -2.81 5.50
C GLU A 150 35.35 -1.40 5.12
N LYS A 151 35.64 -0.56 6.12
CA LYS A 151 36.02 0.84 5.91
C LYS A 151 37.23 0.96 4.99
N GLY A 152 37.02 1.62 3.85
CA GLY A 152 38.09 2.19 3.04
C GLY A 152 37.52 2.93 1.84
N ASP A 153 38.40 3.55 1.06
CA ASP A 153 37.96 4.43 -0.02
C ASP A 153 37.62 3.61 -1.26
N VAL A 154 36.37 3.71 -1.74
CA VAL A 154 35.95 3.14 -3.02
C VAL A 154 35.87 4.26 -4.06
N LYS A 155 36.55 4.05 -5.19
CA LYS A 155 36.46 4.90 -6.37
C LYS A 155 35.77 4.13 -7.49
N ILE A 156 34.65 4.66 -7.98
CA ILE A 156 33.96 4.16 -9.18
C ILE A 156 34.54 4.91 -10.38
N HIS A 157 35.24 4.20 -11.26
CA HIS A 157 35.88 4.75 -12.46
C HIS A 157 34.94 4.81 -13.66
N SER A 158 34.13 3.76 -13.82
CA SER A 158 33.15 3.71 -14.91
C SER A 158 31.99 2.79 -14.58
N ILE A 159 30.86 3.07 -15.21
CA ILE A 159 29.66 2.25 -15.19
C ILE A 159 29.26 2.02 -16.64
N ALA A 160 29.09 0.75 -17.03
CA ALA A 160 28.59 0.39 -18.34
C ALA A 160 27.37 -0.53 -18.28
N PHE A 161 26.51 -0.42 -19.29
CA PHE A 161 25.33 -1.27 -19.46
C PHE A 161 25.42 -2.03 -20.78
N GLU A 162 25.20 -3.35 -20.74
CA GLU A 162 25.14 -4.18 -21.93
C GLU A 162 23.75 -4.81 -22.10
N THR A 163 23.14 -4.50 -23.24
CA THR A 163 21.86 -5.10 -23.66
C THR A 163 22.12 -6.36 -24.49
N GLU A 164 21.15 -7.27 -24.59
CA GLU A 164 21.21 -8.45 -25.49
C GLU A 164 21.48 -8.08 -26.97
N LYS A 165 21.40 -6.79 -27.34
CA LYS A 165 21.72 -6.24 -28.66
C LYS A 165 23.07 -5.49 -28.72
N LYS A 166 24.14 -5.92 -28.03
CA LYS A 166 25.52 -5.37 -28.17
C LYS A 166 25.62 -3.82 -28.18
N THR A 167 24.69 -3.10 -27.56
CA THR A 167 24.79 -1.64 -27.43
C THR A 167 25.50 -1.34 -26.12
N PHE A 168 26.72 -0.82 -26.21
CA PHE A 168 27.58 -0.47 -25.09
C PHE A 168 27.28 0.96 -24.64
N MET A 169 26.79 1.16 -23.42
CA MET A 169 26.70 2.50 -22.81
C MET A 169 27.79 2.62 -21.75
N SER A 170 28.65 3.65 -21.78
CA SER A 170 29.55 3.99 -20.67
C SER A 170 29.20 5.38 -20.12
N LEU A 171 28.84 5.48 -18.84
CA LEU A 171 28.47 6.74 -18.19
C LEU A 171 29.67 7.65 -17.90
N PHE A 172 30.86 7.06 -17.76
CA PHE A 172 32.12 7.75 -17.55
C PHE A 172 33.06 7.23 -18.66
N GLY A 173 33.70 8.13 -19.41
CA GLY A 173 34.26 7.92 -20.75
C GLY A 173 35.17 6.71 -20.99
N LYS A 174 35.46 6.47 -22.28
CA LYS A 174 36.09 5.25 -22.83
C LYS A 174 37.38 4.77 -22.13
N LYS A 175 37.51 3.43 -22.10
CA LYS A 175 38.70 2.64 -21.73
C LYS A 175 40.01 3.24 -22.27
N GLY A 176 40.90 3.59 -21.35
CA GLY A 176 42.30 3.89 -21.62
C GLY A 176 42.58 5.35 -22.00
N GLN A 177 43.31 6.04 -21.12
CA GLN A 177 43.83 7.41 -21.23
C GLN A 177 42.86 8.56 -20.93
N SER A 178 42.86 9.03 -19.68
CA SER A 178 42.95 10.47 -19.40
C SER A 178 43.61 10.68 -18.04
N LYS A 179 44.81 11.26 -18.03
CA LYS A 179 45.40 11.89 -16.84
C LYS A 179 44.51 13.08 -16.47
N ALA A 180 43.93 13.07 -15.28
CA ALA A 180 43.36 14.28 -14.70
C ALA A 180 44.51 15.13 -14.16
N THR A 181 44.81 16.25 -14.82
CA THR A 181 45.69 17.29 -14.28
C THR A 181 44.85 18.21 -13.39
N VAL A 182 45.26 18.31 -12.13
CA VAL A 182 44.68 19.20 -11.12
C VAL A 182 44.97 20.65 -11.49
N LEU A 183 43.95 21.51 -11.49
CA LEU A 183 44.11 22.98 -11.52
C LEU A 183 43.13 23.61 -10.53
N GLY A 184 43.66 24.20 -9.46
CA GLY A 184 42.95 25.14 -8.57
C GLY A 184 43.21 24.91 -7.08
N GLU A 185 43.75 25.91 -6.40
CA GLU A 185 44.27 25.94 -5.01
C GLU A 185 43.23 25.75 -3.87
N PRO A 186 43.68 25.42 -2.64
CA PRO A 186 42.81 25.02 -1.53
C PRO A 186 42.13 26.22 -0.88
N VAL A 187 40.82 26.13 -0.64
CA VAL A 187 40.08 27.08 0.21
C VAL A 187 39.76 26.40 1.54
N THR A 188 40.27 26.98 2.63
CA THR A 188 40.04 26.55 4.02
C THR A 188 38.61 26.84 4.50
N PRO A 189 38.13 26.15 5.57
CA PRO A 189 36.70 25.98 5.83
C PRO A 189 36.16 27.04 6.78
N GLU A 190 35.15 27.79 6.38
CA GLU A 190 34.30 28.53 7.32
C GLU A 190 32.82 28.47 6.92
N VAL A 191 32.02 28.06 7.90
CA VAL A 191 30.55 28.08 7.98
C VAL A 191 29.78 26.93 7.29
N ALA A 192 29.54 25.86 8.05
CA ALA A 192 28.48 24.88 7.77
C ALA A 192 27.57 24.68 9.01
N HIS A 193 26.63 25.60 9.18
CA HIS A 193 25.38 25.31 9.87
C HIS A 193 24.21 25.66 8.94
N SER A 194 23.29 24.70 8.80
CA SER A 194 21.90 24.81 8.32
C SER A 194 21.54 24.13 6.97
N SER A 195 20.42 23.39 7.05
CA SER A 195 19.44 22.99 6.03
C SER A 195 19.79 22.01 4.90
N SER A 196 19.27 20.79 5.06
CA SER A 196 18.34 20.07 4.16
C SER A 196 18.43 20.20 2.63
N TYR A 197 18.69 19.05 1.99
CA TYR A 197 18.10 18.45 0.77
C TYR A 197 17.64 19.32 -0.44
N ALA A 198 18.13 18.87 -1.61
CA ALA A 198 17.84 19.28 -3.00
C ALA A 198 18.42 20.67 -3.38
N THR A 199 19.14 20.86 -4.48
CA THR A 199 18.59 20.81 -5.86
C THR A 199 19.71 21.15 -6.88
N VAL A 200 19.46 20.81 -8.16
CA VAL A 200 20.01 21.40 -9.41
C VAL A 200 21.37 20.86 -9.89
N LEU A 201 21.34 19.98 -10.91
CA LEU A 201 22.42 19.97 -11.91
C LEU A 201 22.18 21.18 -12.82
N GLU A 202 22.94 22.25 -12.63
CA GLU A 202 23.03 23.32 -13.62
C GLU A 202 23.67 22.74 -14.89
N PRO A 203 23.24 23.17 -16.09
CA PRO A 203 23.90 22.78 -17.32
C PRO A 203 25.31 23.39 -17.33
N ILE A 204 26.34 22.55 -17.29
CA ILE A 204 27.72 23.01 -17.55
C ILE A 204 27.76 23.49 -19.00
N ASP A 205 27.92 24.81 -19.15
CA ASP A 205 27.94 25.53 -20.40
C ASP A 205 29.27 25.24 -21.13
N PHE A 206 29.25 24.35 -22.11
CA PHE A 206 30.41 24.11 -22.98
C PHE A 206 30.30 24.99 -24.22
N LYS A 207 31.07 26.08 -24.24
CA LYS A 207 31.35 26.85 -25.47
C LYS A 207 32.13 25.97 -26.45
N VAL A 208 31.55 25.73 -27.62
CA VAL A 208 32.23 25.11 -28.76
C VAL A 208 32.73 26.23 -29.68
N PRO A 209 34.04 26.34 -29.97
CA PRO A 209 34.50 27.11 -31.11
C PRO A 209 34.37 26.27 -32.39
N ALA A 210 33.85 26.91 -33.45
CA ALA A 210 33.89 26.47 -34.84
C ALA A 210 35.35 26.18 -35.28
N GLU A 211 35.67 25.32 -36.25
CA GLU A 211 35.21 25.30 -37.64
C GLU A 211 35.84 24.06 -38.36
N VAL A 212 35.43 23.83 -39.61
CA VAL A 212 36.09 23.09 -40.72
C VAL A 212 35.34 21.86 -41.27
N GLU A 213 34.96 22.06 -42.54
CA GLU A 213 34.22 21.24 -43.49
C GLU A 213 34.83 19.85 -43.78
N VAL A 214 33.95 18.95 -44.25
CA VAL A 214 34.25 17.58 -44.69
C VAL A 214 33.96 17.44 -46.18
N ARG A 215 34.85 16.78 -46.93
CA ARG A 215 34.47 15.93 -48.08
C ARG A 215 35.27 14.61 -48.10
N LYS A 216 34.56 13.59 -48.59
CA LYS A 216 34.63 12.14 -48.30
C LYS A 216 35.71 11.35 -49.05
N ALA A 217 36.28 10.34 -48.39
CA ALA A 217 36.27 8.90 -48.76
C ALA A 217 37.00 8.07 -47.67
N GLU A 218 36.48 6.87 -47.37
CA GLU A 218 37.02 5.85 -46.43
C GLU A 218 36.93 6.24 -44.94
N GLU A 219 36.05 5.57 -44.19
CA GLU A 219 35.53 6.01 -42.88
C GLU A 219 36.65 6.18 -41.83
N SER A 220 37.15 7.41 -41.70
CA SER A 220 38.23 7.78 -40.77
C SER A 220 37.72 7.86 -39.33
N GLU A 221 38.65 7.85 -38.36
CA GLU A 221 38.39 8.05 -36.92
C GLU A 221 37.35 9.16 -36.63
N LYS A 222 37.30 10.19 -37.48
CA LYS A 222 36.36 11.31 -37.41
C LYS A 222 34.89 10.94 -37.70
N ASP A 223 34.59 10.10 -38.69
CA ASP A 223 33.23 9.63 -39.01
C ASP A 223 32.68 8.74 -37.88
N TYR A 224 33.57 7.92 -37.29
CA TYR A 224 33.24 7.15 -36.09
C TYR A 224 32.93 8.06 -34.90
N GLN A 225 33.70 9.14 -34.71
CA GLN A 225 33.45 10.12 -33.64
C GLN A 225 32.18 10.95 -33.88
N GLU A 226 31.84 11.29 -35.13
CA GLU A 226 30.60 12.00 -35.48
C GLU A 226 29.37 11.12 -35.27
N ARG A 227 29.39 9.84 -35.68
CA ARG A 227 28.34 8.87 -35.30
C ARG A 227 28.26 8.70 -33.79
N LEU A 228 29.39 8.67 -33.09
CA LEU A 228 29.41 8.64 -31.63
C LEU A 228 28.82 9.90 -31.02
N GLN A 229 28.99 11.05 -31.65
CA GLN A 229 28.44 12.33 -31.21
C GLN A 229 26.93 12.38 -31.46
N GLU A 230 26.47 11.90 -32.62
CA GLU A 230 25.06 11.77 -32.98
C GLU A 230 24.36 10.77 -32.04
N TYR A 231 24.99 9.62 -31.75
CA TYR A 231 24.53 8.71 -30.70
C TYR A 231 24.55 9.35 -29.31
N ARG A 232 25.56 10.17 -28.97
CA ARG A 232 25.59 10.89 -27.69
C ARG A 232 24.50 11.95 -27.60
N ASP A 233 24.14 12.60 -28.69
CA ASP A 233 23.14 13.65 -28.72
C ASP A 233 21.72 13.07 -28.75
N GLU A 234 21.47 11.98 -29.49
CA GLU A 234 20.27 11.15 -29.33
C GLU A 234 20.17 10.61 -27.89
N PHE A 235 21.27 10.11 -27.33
CA PHE A 235 21.32 9.58 -25.98
C PHE A 235 21.15 10.66 -24.90
N LYS A 236 21.68 11.86 -25.08
CA LYS A 236 21.41 13.01 -24.20
C LYS A 236 19.94 13.46 -24.30
N ALA A 237 19.36 13.42 -25.49
CA ALA A 237 17.94 13.68 -25.70
C ALA A 237 17.05 12.59 -25.08
N GLU A 238 17.53 11.34 -25.06
CA GLU A 238 16.84 10.20 -24.47
C GLU A 238 17.02 10.12 -22.95
N ILE A 239 18.19 10.47 -22.40
CA ILE A 239 18.42 10.69 -20.95
C ILE A 239 17.56 11.85 -20.44
N LYS A 240 17.40 12.92 -21.22
CA LYS A 240 16.45 14.01 -20.90
C LYS A 240 14.99 13.55 -20.89
N LYS A 241 14.65 12.47 -21.60
CA LYS A 241 13.30 11.88 -21.65
C LYS A 241 13.08 10.83 -20.56
N ASP A 242 14.06 9.97 -20.34
CA ASP A 242 14.03 8.86 -19.40
C ASP A 242 14.88 9.22 -18.18
N ASN A 243 14.28 9.92 -17.23
CA ASN A 243 14.85 10.35 -15.94
C ASN A 243 15.89 9.35 -15.38
N PHE A 244 17.15 9.49 -15.78
CA PHE A 244 18.24 8.69 -15.28
C PHE A 244 18.64 9.29 -13.94
N VAL A 245 18.27 8.62 -12.84
CA VAL A 245 18.59 9.09 -11.50
C VAL A 245 19.75 8.25 -10.96
N LEU A 246 20.98 8.76 -11.12
CA LEU A 246 22.11 8.37 -10.29
C LEU A 246 21.98 9.15 -8.98
N GLN A 247 21.40 8.52 -7.96
CA GLN A 247 21.33 9.07 -6.61
C GLN A 247 22.60 8.69 -5.86
N GLY A 248 23.51 9.67 -5.71
CA GLY A 248 24.77 9.54 -4.98
C GLY A 248 25.96 10.01 -5.81
N ILE A 249 26.23 11.31 -5.84
CA ILE A 249 27.56 11.84 -6.18
C ILE A 249 27.88 12.96 -5.19
N SER A 250 28.98 12.79 -4.47
CA SER A 250 29.75 13.86 -3.82
C SER A 250 31.22 13.62 -4.16
N TRP A 251 31.88 14.61 -4.75
CA TRP A 251 33.32 14.71 -5.02
C TRP A 251 33.65 16.19 -4.75
N ASP A 252 34.67 16.62 -4.02
CA ASP A 252 35.96 16.03 -3.63
C ASP A 252 36.11 15.91 -2.09
N GLY A 253 36.85 14.90 -1.63
CA GLY A 253 37.52 14.95 -0.33
C GLY A 253 36.81 14.37 0.90
N GLY A 254 35.71 13.63 0.78
CA GLY A 254 35.15 12.92 1.94
C GLY A 254 33.87 12.13 1.67
N THR A 255 33.91 10.84 2.02
CA THR A 255 32.81 9.89 2.32
C THR A 255 31.47 10.05 1.57
N PHE A 256 31.15 9.02 0.78
CA PHE A 256 29.88 8.82 0.09
C PHE A 256 28.77 8.43 1.08
N ALA A 257 27.95 9.38 1.54
CA ALA A 257 26.82 9.08 2.43
C ALA A 257 25.57 8.67 1.63
N GLY A 258 25.10 7.43 1.81
CA GLY A 258 23.75 7.02 1.41
C GLY A 258 22.66 7.64 2.29
N GLU A 259 21.40 7.60 1.85
CA GLU A 259 20.23 8.20 2.53
C GLU A 259 19.97 7.66 3.96
N SER A 260 20.67 6.59 4.38
CA SER A 260 20.56 5.96 5.70
C SER A 260 21.80 6.08 6.61
N GLY A 261 22.90 6.69 6.15
CA GLY A 261 24.17 6.67 6.89
C GLY A 261 24.92 5.34 6.81
N GLU A 262 24.59 4.51 5.82
CA GLU A 262 25.30 3.28 5.46
C GLU A 262 25.94 3.47 4.08
N ASP A 263 27.13 2.89 3.86
CA ASP A 263 27.91 2.97 2.61
C ASP A 263 27.28 2.09 1.50
N VAL A 264 25.99 2.35 1.20
CA VAL A 264 25.16 1.58 0.28
C VAL A 264 24.84 2.41 -0.96
N PHE A 265 25.29 1.93 -2.12
CA PHE A 265 25.07 2.53 -3.43
C PHE A 265 23.91 1.84 -4.14
N LYS A 266 23.02 2.59 -4.79
CA LYS A 266 21.86 2.07 -5.50
C LYS A 266 21.94 2.41 -6.98
N PHE A 267 21.91 1.38 -7.83
CA PHE A 267 21.86 1.52 -9.28
C PHE A 267 20.49 1.10 -9.79
N GLY A 268 19.70 2.06 -10.27
CA GLY A 268 18.37 1.80 -10.83
C GLY A 268 18.40 1.21 -12.24
N ARG A 269 17.39 0.43 -12.60
CA ARG A 269 17.14 0.01 -14.00
C ARG A 269 16.54 1.17 -14.81
N PRO A 270 16.92 1.39 -16.08
CA PRO A 270 16.31 2.41 -16.94
C PRO A 270 14.79 2.23 -17.04
N SER A 271 14.02 3.31 -16.90
CA SER A 271 12.57 3.28 -17.04
C SER A 271 12.17 3.42 -18.52
N GLY A 272 11.78 2.33 -19.17
CA GLY A 272 11.29 2.37 -20.56
C GLY A 272 10.69 1.05 -21.02
N LYS A 273 9.98 1.04 -22.16
CA LYS A 273 9.33 -0.13 -22.81
C LYS A 273 10.32 -1.22 -23.29
N ALA A 274 11.55 -1.25 -22.79
CA ALA A 274 12.51 -2.31 -23.03
C ALA A 274 12.18 -3.53 -22.14
N GLY A 275 11.08 -4.20 -22.48
CA GLY A 275 10.68 -5.51 -21.96
C GLY A 275 11.57 -6.67 -22.43
N LYS A 276 12.83 -6.43 -22.79
CA LYS A 276 13.82 -7.46 -23.13
C LYS A 276 15.18 -7.10 -22.52
N GLY A 277 15.91 -8.12 -22.07
CA GLY A 277 16.95 -8.07 -21.03
C GLY A 277 18.05 -7.02 -21.22
N PHE A 278 18.32 -6.28 -20.14
CA PHE A 278 19.71 -5.96 -19.84
C PHE A 278 20.34 -7.28 -19.36
N GLY A 279 21.42 -7.70 -20.01
CA GLY A 279 22.14 -8.91 -19.64
C GLY A 279 22.99 -8.63 -18.40
N TRP A 280 23.74 -7.52 -18.44
CA TRP A 280 24.81 -7.22 -17.50
C TRP A 280 24.99 -5.70 -17.34
N PHE A 281 25.43 -5.28 -16.16
CA PHE A 281 25.93 -3.94 -15.83
C PHE A 281 27.36 -4.11 -15.32
N SER A 282 28.35 -3.44 -15.92
CA SER A 282 29.73 -3.51 -15.44
C SER A 282 30.10 -2.24 -14.69
N VAL A 283 30.80 -2.40 -13.56
CA VAL A 283 31.35 -1.29 -12.77
C VAL A 283 32.84 -1.48 -12.66
N GLN A 284 33.62 -0.47 -13.03
CA GLN A 284 35.02 -0.43 -12.64
C GLN A 284 35.15 0.25 -11.29
N VAL A 285 35.60 -0.49 -10.28
CA VAL A 285 35.88 0.01 -8.93
C VAL A 285 37.32 -0.28 -8.52
N SER A 286 37.94 0.66 -7.83
CA SER A 286 39.20 0.45 -7.11
C SER A 286 39.03 0.93 -5.68
N GLY A 287 39.78 0.37 -4.75
CA GLY A 287 39.73 0.84 -3.38
C GLY A 287 40.35 -0.13 -2.39
N ASN A 288 40.23 0.22 -1.12
CA ASN A 288 40.57 -0.66 -0.01
C ASN A 288 39.27 -0.98 0.72
N GLY A 289 38.97 -2.26 0.95
CA GLY A 289 37.74 -2.70 1.61
C GLY A 289 37.00 -3.79 0.82
N THR A 290 35.82 -4.16 1.29
CA THR A 290 35.06 -5.28 0.76
C THR A 290 33.68 -4.83 0.32
N LEU A 291 33.34 -5.05 -0.95
CA LEU A 291 32.07 -4.66 -1.56
C LEU A 291 31.12 -5.87 -1.65
N LYS A 292 29.91 -5.77 -1.13
CA LYS A 292 28.83 -6.75 -1.29
C LYS A 292 27.77 -6.27 -2.25
N ILE A 293 27.15 -7.21 -2.96
CA ILE A 293 26.11 -6.92 -3.95
C ILE A 293 24.79 -7.56 -3.51
N TYR A 294 23.72 -6.76 -3.46
CA TYR A 294 22.37 -7.21 -3.13
C TYR A 294 21.34 -6.89 -4.21
N ARG A 295 20.28 -7.71 -4.26
CA ARG A 295 19.11 -7.51 -5.14
C ARG A 295 18.03 -6.61 -4.53
N ASN A 296 18.11 -6.34 -3.24
CA ASN A 296 17.20 -5.52 -2.46
C ASN A 296 18.01 -4.72 -1.44
N ASP A 297 17.43 -3.63 -0.95
CA ASP A 297 18.15 -2.71 -0.07
C ASP A 297 18.41 -3.36 1.31
N PRO A 298 19.69 -3.49 1.72
CA PRO A 298 20.06 -4.17 2.96
C PRO A 298 19.49 -3.52 4.22
N GLY A 299 19.26 -2.20 4.22
CA GLY A 299 18.76 -1.45 5.38
C GLY A 299 17.25 -1.57 5.60
N THR A 300 16.49 -2.10 4.62
CA THR A 300 15.01 -2.18 4.70
C THR A 300 14.54 -2.99 5.91
N PHE A 301 15.19 -4.13 6.18
CA PHE A 301 14.81 -5.03 7.26
C PHE A 301 14.99 -4.35 8.62
N ASP A 302 16.16 -3.79 8.87
CA ASP A 302 16.50 -3.16 10.15
C ASP A 302 15.68 -1.91 10.41
N LYS A 303 15.41 -1.12 9.36
CA LYS A 303 14.46 -0.01 9.41
C LYS A 303 13.08 -0.50 9.82
N THR A 304 12.58 -1.57 9.20
CA THR A 304 11.26 -2.16 9.53
C THR A 304 11.21 -2.64 10.98
N VAL A 305 12.27 -3.30 11.47
CA VAL A 305 12.38 -3.73 12.88
C VAL A 305 12.31 -2.53 13.81
N LYS A 306 13.10 -1.47 13.56
CA LYS A 306 13.12 -0.24 14.36
C LYS A 306 11.75 0.43 14.40
N LEU A 307 11.13 0.65 13.24
CA LEU A 307 9.81 1.27 13.15
C LEU A 307 8.75 0.41 13.86
N THR A 308 8.81 -0.92 13.72
CA THR A 308 7.84 -1.80 14.38
C THR A 308 8.01 -1.79 15.89
N ARG A 309 9.24 -1.76 16.42
CA ARG A 309 9.48 -1.62 17.88
C ARG A 309 8.81 -0.36 18.44
N ILE A 310 8.95 0.78 17.75
CA ILE A 310 8.34 2.05 18.15
C ILE A 310 6.81 1.94 18.11
N MET A 311 6.25 1.42 17.01
CA MET A 311 4.81 1.30 16.84
C MET A 311 4.20 0.19 17.71
N PHE A 312 4.97 -0.73 18.27
CA PHE A 312 4.40 -1.91 18.92
C PHE A 312 3.54 -1.56 20.13
N ILE A 313 3.88 -0.49 20.86
CA ILE A 313 3.08 0.01 21.99
C ILE A 313 1.64 0.39 21.57
N TYR A 314 1.44 0.76 20.30
CA TYR A 314 0.12 1.07 19.74
C TYR A 314 -0.84 -0.11 19.86
N LEU A 315 -0.35 -1.36 19.76
CA LEU A 315 -1.16 -2.57 19.91
C LEU A 315 -1.81 -2.62 21.30
N LEU A 316 -1.02 -2.39 22.36
CA LEU A 316 -1.48 -2.37 23.73
C LEU A 316 -2.55 -1.31 23.93
N CYS A 317 -2.26 -0.07 23.50
CA CYS A 317 -3.20 1.04 23.60
C CYS A 317 -4.53 0.75 22.88
N MET A 318 -4.47 0.17 21.68
CA MET A 318 -5.66 -0.09 20.89
C MET A 318 -6.52 -1.24 21.41
N ALA A 319 -5.92 -2.26 22.01
CA ALA A 319 -6.70 -3.32 22.65
C ALA A 319 -7.45 -2.80 23.89
N LEU A 320 -6.80 -1.96 24.70
CA LEU A 320 -7.43 -1.30 25.84
C LEU A 320 -8.50 -0.31 25.40
N ALA A 321 -8.25 0.46 24.34
CA ALA A 321 -9.23 1.34 23.72
C ALA A 321 -10.45 0.56 23.21
N ALA A 322 -10.24 -0.61 22.59
CA ALA A 322 -11.34 -1.47 22.12
C ALA A 322 -12.21 -1.98 23.28
N HIS A 323 -11.60 -2.33 24.42
CA HIS A 323 -12.33 -2.68 25.64
C HIS A 323 -13.19 -1.52 26.13
N LEU A 324 -12.61 -0.31 26.28
CA LEU A 324 -13.36 0.87 26.71
C LEU A 324 -14.47 1.25 25.72
N SER A 325 -14.24 1.04 24.43
CA SER A 325 -15.29 1.17 23.41
C SER A 325 -16.43 0.17 23.64
N GLY A 326 -16.14 -1.08 24.02
CA GLY A 326 -17.15 -2.08 24.36
C GLY A 326 -18.01 -1.66 25.56
N VAL A 327 -17.36 -1.10 26.60
CA VAL A 327 -18.05 -0.52 27.76
C VAL A 327 -18.99 0.61 27.35
N LEU A 328 -18.48 1.61 26.61
CA LEU A 328 -19.27 2.76 26.16
C LEU A 328 -20.43 2.36 25.23
N ASN A 329 -20.20 1.44 24.30
CA ASN A 329 -21.24 0.94 23.40
C ASN A 329 -22.38 0.24 24.15
N THR A 330 -22.06 -0.49 25.22
CA THR A 330 -23.06 -1.13 26.09
C THR A 330 -23.94 -0.09 26.78
N PHE A 331 -23.35 1.04 27.20
CA PHE A 331 -24.08 2.20 27.71
C PHE A 331 -24.73 3.08 26.61
N ARG A 332 -24.79 2.60 25.36
CA ARG A 332 -25.32 3.33 24.19
C ARG A 332 -24.58 4.63 23.85
N ILE A 333 -23.31 4.73 24.22
CA ILE A 333 -22.44 5.88 23.93
C ILE A 333 -21.54 5.54 22.75
N PHE A 334 -22.01 5.86 21.54
CA PHE A 334 -21.32 5.49 20.30
C PHE A 334 -20.36 6.58 19.76
N GLY A 335 -20.46 7.82 20.28
CA GLY A 335 -19.77 8.99 19.73
C GLY A 335 -18.24 8.92 19.80
N MET A 336 -17.68 8.84 21.02
CA MET A 336 -16.22 8.78 21.21
C MET A 336 -15.59 7.52 20.57
N PRO A 337 -16.18 6.31 20.71
CA PRO A 337 -15.75 5.14 19.95
C PRO A 337 -15.63 5.37 18.44
N ALA A 338 -16.63 6.01 17.83
CA ALA A 338 -16.62 6.31 16.40
C ALA A 338 -15.61 7.42 16.02
N ALA A 339 -15.33 8.34 16.93
CA ALA A 339 -14.39 9.44 16.73
C ALA A 339 -12.93 9.04 16.99
N ALA A 340 -12.64 7.97 17.74
CA ALA A 340 -11.27 7.59 18.10
C ALA A 340 -10.34 7.48 16.87
N PRO A 341 -10.71 6.87 15.73
CA PRO A 341 -9.86 6.82 14.54
C PRO A 341 -9.48 8.19 13.94
N ILE A 342 -10.26 9.25 14.23
CA ILE A 342 -9.94 10.62 13.81
C ILE A 342 -8.64 11.09 14.46
N ILE A 343 -8.41 10.74 15.74
CA ILE A 343 -7.19 11.13 16.47
C ILE A 343 -5.94 10.64 15.75
N LEU A 344 -5.91 9.37 15.32
CA LEU A 344 -4.79 8.81 14.56
C LEU A 344 -4.52 9.59 13.27
N ASN A 345 -5.58 9.93 12.53
CA ASN A 345 -5.42 10.68 11.28
C ASN A 345 -4.91 12.10 11.55
N VAL A 346 -5.43 12.79 12.59
CA VAL A 346 -4.96 14.12 12.98
C VAL A 346 -3.49 14.08 13.39
N VAL A 347 -3.09 13.12 14.23
CA VAL A 347 -1.69 12.96 14.65
C VAL A 347 -0.79 12.74 13.44
N PHE A 348 -1.18 11.88 12.49
CA PHE A 348 -0.41 11.70 11.27
C PHE A 348 -0.29 12.98 10.43
N LEU A 349 -1.38 13.74 10.26
CA LEU A 349 -1.35 15.00 9.51
C LEU A 349 -0.42 16.03 10.19
N VAL A 350 -0.46 16.12 11.52
CA VAL A 350 0.44 16.99 12.30
C VAL A 350 1.89 16.51 12.19
N SER A 351 2.15 15.21 12.32
CA SER A 351 3.47 14.60 12.14
C SER A 351 4.07 14.93 10.76
N LEU A 352 3.27 14.83 9.69
CA LEU A 352 3.71 15.19 8.33
C LEU A 352 3.90 16.70 8.15
N GLY A 353 3.12 17.52 8.85
CA GLY A 353 3.36 18.96 8.94
C GLY A 353 4.73 19.27 9.53
N PHE A 354 5.10 18.60 10.63
CA PHE A 354 6.42 18.73 11.25
C PHE A 354 7.56 18.23 10.36
N VAL A 355 7.36 17.13 9.63
CA VAL A 355 8.31 16.69 8.61
C VAL A 355 8.55 17.79 7.57
N GLY A 356 7.49 18.42 7.08
CA GLY A 356 7.59 19.51 6.10
C GLY A 356 8.25 20.79 6.63
N TRP A 357 8.03 21.15 7.90
CA TRP A 357 8.60 22.38 8.48
C TRP A 357 10.02 22.21 9.03
N PHE A 358 10.30 21.07 9.67
CA PHE A 358 11.56 20.85 10.38
C PHE A 358 12.51 19.88 9.66
N GLY A 359 12.11 19.32 8.51
CA GLY A 359 12.94 18.38 7.75
C GLY A 359 13.20 17.06 8.47
N TRP A 360 12.31 16.65 9.40
CA TRP A 360 12.47 15.40 10.15
C TRP A 360 12.29 14.17 9.26
N LEU A 361 12.90 13.05 9.67
CA LEU A 361 12.80 11.77 8.97
C LEU A 361 11.34 11.26 8.95
N PRO A 362 10.68 11.18 7.78
CA PRO A 362 9.25 10.91 7.71
C PRO A 362 8.84 9.57 8.35
N GLY A 363 9.61 8.52 8.11
CA GLY A 363 9.31 7.17 8.63
C GLY A 363 9.29 7.12 10.16
N GLU A 364 10.34 7.61 10.82
CA GLU A 364 10.42 7.69 12.28
C GLU A 364 9.37 8.61 12.88
N THR A 365 9.16 9.80 12.30
CA THR A 365 8.18 10.76 12.80
C THR A 365 6.76 10.18 12.77
N LEU A 366 6.41 9.47 11.69
CA LEU A 366 5.15 8.75 11.59
C LEU A 366 5.04 7.60 12.60
N ALA A 367 6.12 6.84 12.83
CA ALA A 367 6.13 5.74 13.81
C ALA A 367 5.90 6.23 15.24
N TRP A 368 6.57 7.31 15.65
CA TRP A 368 6.31 7.96 16.93
C TRP A 368 4.91 8.57 16.98
N GLY A 369 4.42 9.12 15.86
CA GLY A 369 3.04 9.58 15.72
C GLY A 369 2.01 8.45 15.97
N VAL A 370 2.24 7.25 15.45
CA VAL A 370 1.38 6.08 15.72
C VAL A 370 1.37 5.73 17.21
N ALA A 371 2.54 5.68 17.85
CA ALA A 371 2.63 5.41 19.28
C ALA A 371 1.86 6.47 20.11
N LEU A 372 2.09 7.75 19.83
CA LEU A 372 1.41 8.88 20.47
C LEU A 372 -0.12 8.81 20.27
N ALA A 373 -0.57 8.54 19.04
CA ALA A 373 -1.99 8.41 18.73
C ALA A 373 -2.67 7.31 19.55
N GLY A 374 -1.98 6.19 19.81
CA GLY A 374 -2.49 5.12 20.67
C GLY A 374 -2.78 5.62 22.10
N PHE A 375 -1.83 6.34 22.71
CA PHE A 375 -2.02 6.92 24.03
C PHE A 375 -3.16 7.95 24.06
N LEU A 376 -3.22 8.83 23.06
CA LEU A 376 -4.28 9.84 22.97
C LEU A 376 -5.67 9.21 22.79
N GLN A 377 -5.79 8.17 21.96
CA GLN A 377 -7.04 7.42 21.77
C GLN A 377 -7.49 6.74 23.06
N LEU A 378 -6.56 6.06 23.75
CA LEU A 378 -6.83 5.42 25.03
C LEU A 378 -7.28 6.45 26.08
N ALA A 379 -6.55 7.55 26.22
CA ALA A 379 -6.86 8.62 27.16
C ALA A 379 -8.25 9.23 26.90
N ALA A 380 -8.59 9.52 25.64
CA ALA A 380 -9.88 10.12 25.29
C ALA A 380 -11.07 9.18 25.60
N LEU A 381 -10.92 7.88 25.34
CA LEU A 381 -11.95 6.88 25.68
C LEU A 381 -12.06 6.69 27.20
N TRP A 382 -10.93 6.63 27.90
CA TRP A 382 -10.90 6.47 29.35
C TRP A 382 -11.53 7.66 30.06
N TRP A 383 -11.19 8.87 29.63
CA TRP A 383 -11.81 10.11 30.08
C TRP A 383 -13.33 10.11 29.85
N THR A 384 -13.77 9.62 28.69
CA THR A 384 -15.20 9.52 28.38
C THR A 384 -15.92 8.54 29.29
N CYS A 385 -15.32 7.38 29.59
CA CYS A 385 -15.84 6.42 30.56
C CYS A 385 -16.02 7.05 31.93
N TYR A 386 -14.99 7.77 32.42
CA TYR A 386 -15.04 8.49 33.70
C TYR A 386 -16.19 9.53 33.72
N ARG A 387 -16.25 10.41 32.72
CA ARG A 387 -17.26 11.47 32.63
C ARG A 387 -18.69 10.95 32.51
N LYS A 388 -18.86 9.74 31.94
CA LYS A 388 -20.17 9.11 31.73
C LYS A 388 -20.58 8.17 32.87
N GLY A 389 -19.86 8.22 33.99
CA GLY A 389 -20.20 7.44 35.19
C GLY A 389 -19.89 5.95 35.07
N ALA A 390 -18.94 5.57 34.23
CA ALA A 390 -18.40 4.21 34.15
C ALA A 390 -16.89 4.24 34.41
N PRO A 391 -16.44 4.66 35.61
CA PRO A 391 -15.02 4.80 35.91
C PRO A 391 -14.32 3.44 35.93
N ILE A 392 -13.64 3.10 34.83
CA ILE A 392 -12.81 1.90 34.74
C ILE A 392 -11.51 2.15 35.51
N LYS A 393 -11.21 1.30 36.48
CA LYS A 393 -10.02 1.40 37.33
C LYS A 393 -9.03 0.29 36.99
N VAL A 394 -7.74 0.57 37.15
CA VAL A 394 -6.72 -0.47 37.17
C VAL A 394 -6.76 -1.14 38.53
N VAL A 395 -7.16 -2.41 38.55
CA VAL A 395 -7.28 -3.24 39.75
C VAL A 395 -6.27 -4.39 39.67
N ARG A 396 -6.04 -5.10 40.78
CA ARG A 396 -5.14 -6.26 40.76
C ARG A 396 -5.70 -7.34 39.81
N PRO A 397 -4.94 -7.76 38.78
CA PRO A 397 -5.39 -8.79 37.85
C PRO A 397 -5.54 -10.12 38.57
N LYS A 398 -6.73 -10.73 38.50
CA LYS A 398 -7.02 -12.03 39.11
C LYS A 398 -7.75 -12.92 38.11
N MET A 399 -7.25 -14.14 37.89
CA MET A 399 -7.87 -15.13 37.01
C MET A 399 -8.99 -15.89 37.75
N ASP A 400 -10.11 -15.22 37.98
CA ASP A 400 -11.32 -15.79 38.58
C ASP A 400 -12.18 -16.57 37.56
N PRO A 401 -13.24 -17.29 37.97
CA PRO A 401 -14.08 -18.05 37.06
C PRO A 401 -14.70 -17.22 35.93
N GLU A 402 -14.99 -15.94 36.18
CA GLU A 402 -15.57 -15.04 35.18
C GLU A 402 -14.55 -14.65 34.11
N MET A 403 -13.31 -14.34 34.52
CA MET A 403 -12.21 -14.09 33.57
C MET A 403 -11.89 -15.35 32.76
N LYS A 404 -11.85 -16.53 33.39
CA LYS A 404 -11.66 -17.81 32.66
C LYS A 404 -12.75 -18.02 31.61
N LYS A 405 -14.01 -17.70 31.94
CA LYS A 405 -15.13 -17.77 30.99
C LYS A 405 -14.97 -16.76 29.85
N LEU A 406 -14.60 -15.51 30.13
CA LEU A 406 -14.34 -14.49 29.13
C LEU A 406 -13.25 -14.93 28.13
N PHE A 407 -12.08 -15.34 28.62
CA PHE A 407 -10.97 -15.79 27.76
C PHE A 407 -11.28 -17.10 27.03
N GLY A 408 -12.04 -18.02 27.64
CA GLY A 408 -12.51 -19.23 26.98
C GLY A 408 -13.44 -18.94 25.80
N LEU A 409 -14.34 -17.95 25.93
CA LEU A 409 -15.22 -17.51 24.83
C LEU A 409 -14.47 -16.74 23.74
N MET A 410 -13.36 -16.07 24.07
CA MET A 410 -12.54 -15.38 23.09
C MET A 410 -11.84 -16.36 22.12
N GLY A 411 -11.46 -17.56 22.56
CA GLY A 411 -10.68 -18.52 21.76
C GLY A 411 -11.26 -18.78 20.36
N PRO A 412 -12.53 -19.23 20.24
CA PRO A 412 -13.18 -19.42 18.94
C PRO A 412 -13.31 -18.13 18.11
N GLY A 413 -13.55 -16.99 18.78
CA GLY A 413 -13.62 -15.68 18.13
C GLY A 413 -12.29 -15.24 17.54
N VAL A 414 -11.18 -15.48 18.26
CA VAL A 414 -9.81 -15.20 17.80
C VAL A 414 -9.48 -16.08 16.61
N ALA A 415 -9.81 -17.37 16.66
CA ALA A 415 -9.58 -18.28 15.54
C ALA A 415 -10.32 -17.82 14.29
N SER A 416 -11.59 -17.43 14.42
CA SER A 416 -12.41 -16.91 13.31
C SER A 416 -11.85 -15.60 12.74
N ALA A 417 -11.49 -14.64 13.60
CA ALA A 417 -10.90 -13.37 13.17
C ALA A 417 -9.52 -13.55 12.51
N SER A 418 -8.73 -14.51 13.00
CA SER A 418 -7.38 -14.81 12.49
C SER A 418 -7.40 -15.28 11.05
N VAL A 419 -8.39 -16.10 10.63
CA VAL A 419 -8.49 -16.59 9.24
C VAL A 419 -8.47 -15.44 8.24
N GLN A 420 -9.22 -14.36 8.50
CA GLN A 420 -9.26 -13.21 7.59
C GLN A 420 -7.99 -12.37 7.64
N GLN A 421 -7.37 -12.22 8.81
CA GLN A 421 -6.15 -11.43 8.95
C GLN A 421 -4.90 -12.15 8.40
N ILE A 422 -4.86 -13.48 8.46
CA ILE A 422 -3.81 -14.31 7.87
C ILE A 422 -3.69 -14.06 6.37
N ASN A 423 -4.81 -13.87 5.66
CA ASN A 423 -4.80 -13.54 4.23
C ASN A 423 -4.00 -12.26 3.91
N LEU A 424 -4.21 -11.21 4.71
CA LEU A 424 -3.51 -9.93 4.54
C LEU A 424 -2.04 -10.00 4.96
N LEU A 425 -1.73 -10.87 5.93
CA LEU A 425 -0.36 -11.14 6.36
C LEU A 425 0.42 -11.86 5.26
N ILE A 426 -0.10 -12.96 4.73
CA ILE A 426 0.56 -13.76 3.69
C ILE A 426 0.78 -12.91 2.43
N GLY A 427 -0.20 -12.12 2.00
CA GLY A 427 -0.01 -11.20 0.88
C GLY A 427 1.11 -10.18 1.14
N GLY A 428 1.30 -9.72 2.38
CA GLY A 428 2.41 -8.86 2.78
C GLY A 428 3.76 -9.59 2.77
N VAL A 429 3.81 -10.82 3.25
CA VAL A 429 5.00 -11.69 3.21
C VAL A 429 5.46 -11.88 1.76
N ILE A 430 4.55 -12.25 0.86
CA ILE A 430 4.89 -12.46 -0.56
C ILE A 430 5.33 -11.13 -1.20
N ALA A 431 4.59 -10.04 -0.94
CA ALA A 431 4.95 -8.72 -1.45
C ALA A 431 6.33 -8.25 -0.98
N SER A 432 6.78 -8.63 0.22
CA SER A 432 8.09 -8.23 0.75
C SER A 432 9.27 -8.69 -0.13
N PHE A 433 9.07 -9.69 -1.00
CA PHE A 433 10.09 -10.18 -1.92
C PHE A 433 10.29 -9.30 -3.16
N GLN A 434 9.47 -8.26 -3.35
CA GLN A 434 9.61 -7.31 -4.45
C GLN A 434 9.74 -5.87 -3.90
N PRO A 435 10.81 -5.13 -4.25
CA PRO A 435 10.96 -3.73 -3.84
C PRO A 435 9.81 -2.83 -4.31
N GLY A 436 9.23 -2.06 -3.37
CA GLY A 436 8.11 -1.14 -3.58
C GLY A 436 6.74 -1.81 -3.61
N ALA A 437 6.67 -3.15 -3.66
CA ALA A 437 5.41 -3.87 -3.81
C ALA A 437 4.47 -3.69 -2.62
N VAL A 438 5.00 -3.56 -1.40
CA VAL A 438 4.18 -3.35 -0.20
C VAL A 438 3.44 -2.02 -0.30
N SER A 439 4.13 -0.96 -0.74
CA SER A 439 3.58 0.38 -0.97
C SER A 439 2.63 0.43 -2.16
N TYR A 440 2.97 -0.18 -3.31
CA TYR A 440 2.07 -0.24 -4.47
C TYR A 440 0.74 -0.89 -4.15
N LEU A 441 0.78 -2.03 -3.45
CA LEU A 441 -0.43 -2.70 -3.00
C LEU A 441 -1.18 -1.88 -1.95
N TYR A 442 -0.49 -1.19 -1.05
CA TYR A 442 -1.15 -0.32 -0.07
C TYR A 442 -1.92 0.81 -0.75
N TYR A 443 -1.28 1.59 -1.62
CA TYR A 443 -1.91 2.75 -2.27
C TYR A 443 -3.04 2.35 -3.22
N SER A 444 -2.85 1.28 -4.01
CA SER A 444 -3.92 0.75 -4.87
C SER A 444 -5.10 0.22 -4.06
N ASP A 445 -4.87 -0.51 -2.97
CA ASP A 445 -5.90 -0.98 -2.05
C ASP A 445 -6.68 0.18 -1.40
N ARG A 446 -6.04 1.32 -1.08
CA ARG A 446 -6.74 2.52 -0.56
C ARG A 446 -7.78 3.03 -1.56
N VAL A 447 -7.40 3.18 -2.83
CA VAL A 447 -8.32 3.65 -3.89
C VAL A 447 -9.43 2.63 -4.14
N TYR A 448 -9.06 1.35 -4.19
CA TYR A 448 -9.99 0.25 -4.33
C TYR A 448 -11.03 0.17 -3.20
N GLN A 449 -10.63 0.48 -1.96
CA GLN A 449 -11.53 0.48 -0.80
C GLN A 449 -12.54 1.63 -0.79
N LEU A 450 -12.33 2.70 -1.57
CA LEU A 450 -13.26 3.84 -1.58
C LEU A 450 -14.66 3.44 -2.07
N PRO A 451 -14.85 2.89 -3.29
CA PRO A 451 -16.18 2.46 -3.72
C PRO A 451 -16.69 1.28 -2.90
N LEU A 452 -15.83 0.32 -2.58
CA LEU A 452 -16.20 -0.88 -1.81
C LEU A 452 -16.78 -0.51 -0.44
N GLY A 453 -16.14 0.43 0.26
CA GLY A 453 -16.54 0.87 1.59
C GLY A 453 -17.85 1.65 1.58
N MET A 454 -18.10 2.49 0.57
CA MET A 454 -19.36 3.23 0.46
C MET A 454 -20.52 2.30 0.06
N ILE A 455 -20.34 1.51 -0.99
CA ILE A 455 -21.40 0.69 -1.59
C ILE A 455 -21.68 -0.55 -0.74
N GLY A 456 -20.63 -1.28 -0.36
CA GLY A 456 -20.76 -2.55 0.35
C GLY A 456 -21.33 -2.40 1.76
N ILE A 457 -20.96 -1.32 2.48
CA ILE A 457 -21.50 -1.03 3.82
C ILE A 457 -22.95 -0.57 3.70
N ALA A 458 -23.26 0.33 2.77
CA ALA A 458 -24.63 0.80 2.59
C ALA A 458 -25.58 -0.36 2.26
N LEU A 459 -25.22 -1.21 1.29
CA LEU A 459 -26.03 -2.37 0.92
C LEU A 459 -26.14 -3.38 2.07
N GLY A 460 -25.05 -3.69 2.77
CA GLY A 460 -25.08 -4.65 3.88
C GLY A 460 -25.98 -4.20 5.05
N VAL A 461 -25.92 -2.91 5.41
CA VAL A 461 -26.72 -2.33 6.50
C VAL A 461 -28.20 -2.28 6.14
N VAL A 462 -28.54 -1.99 4.89
CA VAL A 462 -29.93 -1.89 4.44
C VAL A 462 -30.55 -3.26 4.18
N LEU A 463 -29.79 -4.20 3.57
CA LEU A 463 -30.34 -5.48 3.15
C LEU A 463 -30.59 -6.44 4.33
N LEU A 464 -29.69 -6.51 5.31
CA LEU A 464 -29.81 -7.52 6.37
C LEU A 464 -31.08 -7.38 7.24
N PRO A 465 -31.42 -6.19 7.78
CA PRO A 465 -32.65 -6.02 8.56
C PRO A 465 -33.90 -6.30 7.73
N GLU A 466 -33.91 -5.86 6.47
CA GLU A 466 -35.06 -6.01 5.57
C GLU A 466 -35.30 -7.48 5.20
N VAL A 467 -34.25 -8.20 4.80
CA VAL A 467 -34.33 -9.63 4.48
C VAL A 467 -34.74 -10.44 5.72
N THR A 468 -34.19 -10.12 6.90
CA THR A 468 -34.56 -10.80 8.16
C THR A 468 -36.03 -10.56 8.51
N ARG A 469 -36.53 -9.33 8.35
CA ARG A 469 -37.94 -8.98 8.57
C ARG A 469 -38.86 -9.75 7.62
N GLN A 470 -38.50 -9.81 6.34
CA GLN A 470 -39.29 -10.51 5.33
C GLN A 470 -39.35 -12.02 5.58
N LEU A 471 -38.23 -12.64 5.96
CA LEU A 471 -38.20 -14.07 6.33
C LEU A 471 -39.00 -14.38 7.58
N ARG A 472 -38.91 -13.55 8.63
CA ARG A 472 -39.73 -13.70 9.85
C ARG A 472 -41.22 -13.57 9.56
N GLY A 473 -41.59 -12.77 8.57
CA GLY A 473 -42.97 -12.64 8.08
C GLY A 473 -43.41 -13.72 7.09
N GLY A 474 -42.61 -14.79 6.86
CA GLY A 474 -42.93 -15.87 5.93
C GLY A 474 -42.85 -15.50 4.44
N MET A 475 -42.33 -14.31 4.10
CA MET A 475 -42.27 -13.79 2.73
C MET A 475 -40.96 -14.20 2.02
N GLU A 476 -40.68 -15.50 1.92
CA GLU A 476 -39.40 -15.99 1.37
C GLU A 476 -39.11 -15.53 -0.06
N ARG A 477 -40.11 -15.53 -0.94
CA ARG A 477 -39.96 -15.05 -2.32
C ARG A 477 -39.62 -13.56 -2.38
N GLN A 478 -40.17 -12.75 -1.47
CA GLN A 478 -39.89 -11.33 -1.40
C GLN A 478 -38.47 -11.08 -0.89
N ALA A 479 -38.02 -11.84 0.11
CA ALA A 479 -36.65 -11.82 0.61
C ALA A 479 -35.63 -12.13 -0.50
N GLY A 480 -35.89 -13.16 -1.32
CA GLY A 480 -35.06 -13.47 -2.49
C GLY A 480 -35.01 -12.34 -3.54
N LYS A 481 -36.16 -11.70 -3.81
CA LYS A 481 -36.23 -10.53 -4.70
C LYS A 481 -35.46 -9.33 -4.16
N THR A 482 -35.52 -9.08 -2.84
CA THR A 482 -34.77 -8.01 -2.17
C THR A 482 -33.25 -8.18 -2.37
N ILE A 483 -32.72 -9.40 -2.21
CA ILE A 483 -31.30 -9.69 -2.49
C ILE A 483 -30.98 -9.51 -3.98
N THR A 484 -31.85 -9.99 -4.87
CA THR A 484 -31.68 -9.82 -6.33
C THR A 484 -31.61 -8.35 -6.72
N ARG A 485 -32.44 -7.49 -6.09
CA ARG A 485 -32.37 -6.05 -6.29
C ARG A 485 -31.08 -5.45 -5.72
N GLY A 486 -30.60 -5.96 -4.58
CA GLY A 486 -29.29 -5.64 -4.03
C GLY A 486 -28.16 -5.97 -5.02
N ILE A 487 -28.24 -7.08 -5.75
CA ILE A 487 -27.28 -7.44 -6.80
C ILE A 487 -27.33 -6.41 -7.92
N GLU A 488 -28.52 -6.05 -8.43
CA GLU A 488 -28.67 -5.05 -9.49
C GLU A 488 -28.08 -3.68 -9.08
N LEU A 489 -28.39 -3.21 -7.86
CA LEU A 489 -27.87 -1.93 -7.34
C LEU A 489 -26.36 -1.98 -7.10
N GLY A 490 -25.85 -3.09 -6.57
CA GLY A 490 -24.42 -3.30 -6.39
C GLY A 490 -23.66 -3.26 -7.72
N MET A 491 -24.16 -3.94 -8.74
CA MET A 491 -23.54 -3.97 -10.07
C MET A 491 -23.64 -2.62 -10.79
N LEU A 492 -24.77 -1.92 -10.66
CA LEU A 492 -24.95 -0.58 -11.23
C LEU A 492 -23.88 0.41 -10.77
N LEU A 493 -23.45 0.31 -9.52
CA LEU A 493 -22.45 1.22 -8.93
C LEU A 493 -21.01 0.72 -9.09
N THR A 494 -20.80 -0.59 -9.08
CA THR A 494 -19.44 -1.17 -9.10
C THR A 494 -18.88 -1.42 -10.49
N LEU A 495 -19.69 -1.77 -11.48
CA LEU A 495 -19.23 -1.98 -12.86
C LEU A 495 -18.57 -0.75 -13.49
N PRO A 496 -19.16 0.46 -13.45
CA PRO A 496 -18.48 1.65 -13.98
C PRO A 496 -17.20 1.98 -13.20
N ALA A 497 -17.21 1.86 -11.88
CA ALA A 497 -16.03 2.10 -11.06
C ALA A 497 -14.90 1.09 -11.38
N ALA A 498 -15.23 -0.19 -11.52
CA ALA A 498 -14.30 -1.24 -11.93
C ALA A 498 -13.71 -0.93 -13.32
N MET A 499 -14.55 -0.54 -14.28
CA MET A 499 -14.07 -0.19 -15.62
C MET A 499 -13.17 1.05 -15.63
N ALA A 500 -13.44 2.06 -14.80
CA ALA A 500 -12.54 3.20 -14.65
C ALA A 500 -11.17 2.77 -14.09
N MET A 501 -11.16 1.89 -13.07
CA MET A 501 -9.93 1.33 -12.51
C MET A 501 -9.15 0.46 -13.51
N ILE A 502 -9.84 -0.22 -14.42
CA ILE A 502 -9.20 -1.08 -15.44
C ILE A 502 -8.62 -0.25 -16.59
N VAL A 503 -9.34 0.79 -17.05
CA VAL A 503 -8.99 1.51 -18.27
C VAL A 503 -8.05 2.70 -18.05
N VAL A 504 -8.24 3.44 -16.94
CA VAL A 504 -7.42 4.62 -16.61
C VAL A 504 -6.76 4.52 -15.22
N PRO A 505 -6.15 3.38 -14.85
CA PRO A 505 -5.61 3.16 -13.51
C PRO A 505 -4.52 4.17 -13.15
N THR A 506 -3.59 4.40 -14.07
CA THR A 506 -2.42 5.26 -13.84
C THR A 506 -2.84 6.70 -13.61
N GLU A 507 -3.83 7.19 -14.36
CA GLU A 507 -4.36 8.55 -14.26
C GLU A 507 -5.08 8.76 -12.94
N LEU A 508 -5.84 7.76 -12.48
CA LEU A 508 -6.48 7.79 -11.15
C LEU A 508 -5.44 7.86 -10.04
N ILE A 509 -4.40 7.01 -10.08
CA ILE A 509 -3.33 7.07 -9.08
C ILE A 509 -2.54 8.38 -9.19
N ALA A 510 -2.23 8.83 -10.40
CA ALA A 510 -1.45 10.04 -10.63
C ALA A 510 -2.15 11.29 -10.09
N GLY A 511 -3.45 11.46 -10.39
CA GLY A 511 -4.23 12.59 -9.87
C GLY A 511 -4.26 12.61 -8.33
N LEU A 512 -4.33 11.44 -7.70
CA LEU A 512 -4.47 11.27 -6.26
C LEU A 512 -3.16 11.26 -5.48
N PHE A 513 -2.07 10.76 -6.02
CA PHE A 513 -0.84 10.51 -5.26
C PHE A 513 0.41 11.12 -5.86
N GLN A 514 0.46 11.41 -7.17
CA GLN A 514 1.69 11.86 -7.84
C GLN A 514 2.10 13.29 -7.47
N ARG A 515 2.83 13.41 -6.37
CA ARG A 515 3.35 14.62 -5.73
C ARG A 515 4.57 14.25 -4.87
N GLY A 516 5.53 15.16 -4.73
CA GLY A 516 6.73 14.95 -3.91
C GLY A 516 7.48 13.68 -4.30
N GLU A 517 7.80 12.83 -3.32
CA GLU A 517 8.49 11.56 -3.48
C GLU A 517 7.71 10.50 -4.27
N PHE A 518 6.39 10.69 -4.47
CA PHE A 518 5.60 9.77 -5.29
C PHE A 518 5.63 10.20 -6.76
N VAL A 519 6.46 9.53 -7.55
CA VAL A 519 6.72 9.87 -8.95
C VAL A 519 5.78 9.14 -9.94
N ARG A 520 5.81 9.53 -11.22
CA ARG A 520 4.97 8.91 -12.27
C ARG A 520 5.23 7.40 -12.40
N ALA A 521 6.48 6.95 -12.24
CA ALA A 521 6.82 5.54 -12.29
C ALA A 521 6.08 4.73 -11.19
N ASP A 522 5.90 5.32 -10.02
CA ASP A 522 5.15 4.72 -8.91
C ASP A 522 3.65 4.69 -9.20
N ALA A 523 3.14 5.75 -9.84
CA ALA A 523 1.77 5.80 -10.29
C ALA A 523 1.44 4.69 -11.29
N VAL A 524 2.37 4.38 -12.20
CA VAL A 524 2.22 3.29 -13.18
C VAL A 524 2.19 1.92 -12.48
N GLN A 525 3.14 1.63 -11.59
CA GLN A 525 3.18 0.33 -10.89
C GLN A 525 1.95 0.13 -9.98
N THR A 526 1.62 1.15 -9.19
CA THR A 526 0.39 1.17 -8.39
C THR A 526 -0.86 1.04 -9.26
N GLY A 527 -0.85 1.65 -10.44
CA GLY A 527 -1.92 1.58 -11.43
C GLY A 527 -2.16 0.15 -11.91
N TYR A 528 -1.11 -0.63 -12.21
CA TYR A 528 -1.28 -2.02 -12.60
C TYR A 528 -1.94 -2.87 -11.50
N ALA A 529 -1.58 -2.66 -10.24
CA ALA A 529 -2.25 -3.29 -9.11
C ALA A 529 -3.71 -2.83 -8.97
N LEU A 530 -3.99 -1.53 -9.17
CA LEU A 530 -5.35 -0.99 -9.13
C LEU A 530 -6.24 -1.59 -10.22
N ALA A 531 -5.74 -1.75 -11.45
CA ALA A 531 -6.48 -2.38 -12.54
C ALA A 531 -6.84 -3.84 -12.21
N ALA A 532 -5.89 -4.59 -11.64
CA ALA A 532 -6.13 -5.96 -11.18
C ALA A 532 -7.16 -6.03 -10.06
N PHE A 533 -7.14 -5.10 -9.09
CA PHE A 533 -8.18 -4.97 -8.07
C PHE A 533 -9.54 -4.57 -8.65
N GLY A 534 -9.56 -3.72 -9.69
CA GLY A 534 -10.77 -3.28 -10.37
C GLY A 534 -11.63 -4.46 -10.85
N VAL A 535 -11.01 -5.53 -11.36
CA VAL A 535 -11.70 -6.76 -11.77
C VAL A 535 -12.45 -7.42 -10.60
N GLY A 536 -11.91 -7.33 -9.38
CA GLY A 536 -12.50 -7.89 -8.16
C GLY A 536 -13.56 -7.02 -7.50
N LEU A 537 -13.64 -5.73 -7.83
CA LEU A 537 -14.53 -4.76 -7.16
C LEU A 537 -16.00 -5.21 -7.14
N PRO A 538 -16.61 -5.62 -8.28
CA PRO A 538 -17.99 -6.09 -8.28
C PRO A 538 -18.14 -7.35 -7.43
N GLY A 539 -17.18 -8.27 -7.50
CA GLY A 539 -17.18 -9.50 -6.74
C GLY A 539 -17.24 -9.27 -5.23
N TYR A 540 -16.42 -8.35 -4.70
CA TYR A 540 -16.43 -8.04 -3.27
C TYR A 540 -17.73 -7.40 -2.78
N VAL A 541 -18.37 -6.56 -3.59
CA VAL A 541 -19.69 -6.02 -3.25
C VAL A 541 -20.75 -7.11 -3.30
N LEU A 542 -20.70 -8.02 -4.28
CA LEU A 542 -21.62 -9.16 -4.35
C LEU A 542 -21.49 -10.09 -3.14
N ILE A 543 -20.28 -10.33 -2.61
CA ILE A 543 -20.09 -11.07 -1.35
C ILE A 543 -20.92 -10.40 -0.23
N LYS A 544 -20.85 -9.07 -0.09
CA LYS A 544 -21.60 -8.32 0.93
C LYS A 544 -23.11 -8.32 0.72
N VAL A 545 -23.57 -8.43 -0.53
CA VAL A 545 -24.99 -8.52 -0.88
C VAL A 545 -25.56 -9.92 -0.64
N LEU A 546 -24.77 -10.97 -0.91
CA LEU A 546 -25.21 -12.37 -0.77
C LEU A 546 -25.13 -12.86 0.68
N GLN A 547 -24.14 -12.43 1.46
CA GLN A 547 -23.96 -12.84 2.87
C GLN A 547 -25.22 -12.69 3.75
N PRO A 548 -25.99 -11.58 3.67
CA PRO A 548 -27.25 -11.46 4.41
C PRO A 548 -28.25 -12.59 4.18
N GLY A 549 -28.28 -13.19 2.98
CA GLY A 549 -29.18 -14.31 2.69
C GLY A 549 -28.91 -15.56 3.53
N TYR A 550 -27.66 -15.78 3.94
CA TYR A 550 -27.28 -16.87 4.84
C TYR A 550 -27.59 -16.52 6.30
N PHE A 551 -27.20 -15.31 6.73
CA PHE A 551 -27.40 -14.89 8.12
C PHE A 551 -28.87 -14.75 8.50
N ALA A 552 -29.70 -14.28 7.57
CA ALA A 552 -31.14 -14.18 7.79
C ALA A 552 -31.80 -15.57 7.93
N LYS A 553 -31.18 -16.64 7.41
CA LYS A 553 -31.57 -18.05 7.58
C LYS A 553 -30.89 -18.74 8.78
N GLY A 554 -30.10 -18.02 9.57
CA GLY A 554 -29.35 -18.59 10.70
C GLY A 554 -28.12 -19.42 10.30
N ASP A 555 -27.73 -19.44 9.03
CA ASP A 555 -26.56 -20.18 8.55
C ASP A 555 -25.29 -19.32 8.64
N THR A 556 -24.58 -19.43 9.75
CA THR A 556 -23.31 -18.73 9.96
C THR A 556 -22.09 -19.58 9.60
N LYS A 557 -22.25 -20.90 9.48
CA LYS A 557 -21.15 -21.84 9.26
C LYS A 557 -20.71 -21.91 7.81
N ASN A 558 -21.65 -21.93 6.86
CA ASN A 558 -21.32 -22.04 5.45
C ASN A 558 -20.56 -20.82 4.92
N PRO A 559 -20.99 -19.57 5.18
CA PRO A 559 -20.22 -18.38 4.77
C PRO A 559 -18.79 -18.36 5.34
N MET A 560 -18.59 -18.85 6.57
CA MET A 560 -17.26 -18.95 7.17
C MET A 560 -16.38 -19.97 6.43
N ARG A 561 -16.91 -21.17 6.12
CA ARG A 561 -16.18 -22.19 5.34
C ARG A 561 -15.80 -21.67 3.94
N MET A 562 -16.71 -20.95 3.29
CA MET A 562 -16.45 -20.33 1.99
C MET A 562 -15.37 -19.24 2.08
N ALA A 563 -15.35 -18.47 3.16
CA ALA A 563 -14.29 -17.50 3.41
C ALA A 563 -12.92 -18.16 3.62
N VAL A 564 -12.85 -19.30 4.30
CA VAL A 564 -11.60 -20.09 4.43
C VAL A 564 -11.10 -20.54 3.05
N ILE A 565 -12.00 -21.06 2.22
CA ILE A 565 -11.67 -21.49 0.84
C ILE A 565 -11.21 -20.30 -0.01
N MET A 566 -11.88 -19.14 0.11
CA MET A 566 -11.47 -17.89 -0.55
C MET A 566 -10.02 -17.52 -0.17
N VAL A 567 -9.68 -17.57 1.11
CA VAL A 567 -8.31 -17.28 1.58
C VAL A 567 -7.31 -18.30 1.01
N ALA A 568 -7.64 -19.59 1.03
CA ALA A 568 -6.78 -20.63 0.47
C ALA A 568 -6.54 -20.42 -1.04
N VAL A 569 -7.59 -20.14 -1.81
CA VAL A 569 -7.50 -19.82 -3.25
C VAL A 569 -6.62 -18.60 -3.47
N ASN A 570 -6.80 -17.54 -2.68
CA ASN A 570 -5.98 -16.34 -2.80
C ASN A 570 -4.48 -16.65 -2.59
N ILE A 571 -4.15 -17.42 -1.55
CA ILE A 571 -2.75 -17.80 -1.25
C ILE A 571 -2.16 -18.63 -2.39
N VAL A 572 -2.88 -19.64 -2.88
CA VAL A 572 -2.40 -20.51 -3.96
C VAL A 572 -2.18 -19.71 -5.25
N VAL A 573 -3.16 -18.92 -5.66
CA VAL A 573 -3.05 -18.10 -6.88
C VAL A 573 -1.96 -17.02 -6.73
N SER A 574 -1.81 -16.45 -5.54
CA SER A 574 -0.74 -15.49 -5.22
C SER A 574 0.65 -16.11 -5.43
N LEU A 575 0.88 -17.30 -4.88
CA LEU A 575 2.15 -18.01 -5.03
C LEU A 575 2.43 -18.43 -6.47
N LEU A 576 1.39 -18.78 -7.24
CA LEU A 576 1.52 -19.14 -8.65
C LEU A 576 1.82 -17.94 -9.55
N LEU A 577 1.17 -16.80 -9.32
CA LEU A 577 1.28 -15.62 -10.20
C LEU A 577 2.43 -14.67 -9.84
N PHE A 578 2.81 -14.60 -8.57
CA PHE A 578 3.83 -13.66 -8.10
C PHE A 578 5.18 -13.78 -8.85
N PRO A 579 5.71 -14.99 -9.16
CA PRO A 579 6.96 -15.11 -9.93
C PRO A 579 6.89 -14.54 -11.35
N TRP A 580 5.71 -14.45 -11.95
CA TRP A 580 5.53 -14.07 -13.36
C TRP A 580 5.19 -12.59 -13.54
N ILE A 581 4.31 -12.07 -12.69
CA ILE A 581 3.77 -10.71 -12.80
C ILE A 581 3.94 -9.89 -11.50
N GLY A 582 4.71 -10.39 -10.54
CA GLY A 582 5.05 -9.69 -9.30
C GLY A 582 3.83 -9.34 -8.46
N HIS A 583 3.86 -8.15 -7.87
CA HIS A 583 2.80 -7.60 -7.03
C HIS A 583 1.43 -7.50 -7.72
N VAL A 584 1.39 -7.34 -9.05
CA VAL A 584 0.12 -7.36 -9.81
C VAL A 584 -0.56 -8.72 -9.66
N GLY A 585 0.22 -9.81 -9.59
CA GLY A 585 -0.29 -11.16 -9.34
C GLY A 585 -1.02 -11.32 -8.01
N LEU A 586 -0.58 -10.59 -6.97
CA LEU A 586 -1.25 -10.58 -5.65
C LEU A 586 -2.62 -9.89 -5.71
N ALA A 587 -2.73 -8.81 -6.48
CA ALA A 587 -4.00 -8.13 -6.73
C ALA A 587 -4.95 -9.01 -7.58
N VAL A 588 -4.44 -9.67 -8.62
CA VAL A 588 -5.22 -10.64 -9.43
C VAL A 588 -5.72 -11.79 -8.57
N ALA A 589 -4.86 -12.38 -7.73
CA ALA A 589 -5.23 -13.47 -6.83
C ALA A 589 -6.37 -13.08 -5.88
N THR A 590 -6.32 -11.85 -5.36
CA THR A 590 -7.36 -11.28 -4.50
C THR A 590 -8.70 -11.16 -5.26
N SER A 591 -8.66 -10.70 -6.51
CA SER A 591 -9.85 -10.60 -7.38
C SER A 591 -10.42 -11.96 -7.76
N VAL A 592 -9.58 -12.93 -8.11
CA VAL A 592 -10.00 -14.30 -8.44
C VAL A 592 -10.66 -14.97 -7.23
N ALA A 593 -10.04 -14.87 -6.06
CA ALA A 593 -10.59 -15.41 -4.82
C ALA A 593 -11.97 -14.83 -4.51
N ALA A 594 -12.18 -13.52 -4.73
CA ALA A 594 -13.47 -12.89 -4.54
C ALA A 594 -14.55 -13.48 -5.46
N TRP A 595 -14.25 -13.66 -6.75
CA TRP A 595 -15.20 -14.26 -7.69
C TRP A 595 -15.51 -15.73 -7.39
N VAL A 596 -14.52 -16.50 -6.94
CA VAL A 596 -14.74 -17.87 -6.44
C VAL A 596 -15.70 -17.86 -5.25
N ASN A 597 -15.52 -16.94 -4.30
CA ASN A 597 -16.40 -16.82 -3.15
C ASN A 597 -17.84 -16.40 -3.55
N VAL A 598 -17.98 -15.46 -4.50
CA VAL A 598 -19.30 -15.10 -5.07
C VAL A 598 -19.98 -16.32 -5.67
N PHE A 599 -19.26 -17.11 -6.46
CA PHE A 599 -19.81 -18.32 -7.07
C PHE A 599 -20.31 -19.33 -6.01
N MET A 600 -19.53 -19.55 -4.95
CA MET A 600 -19.89 -20.43 -3.84
C MET A 600 -21.13 -19.93 -3.08
N LEU A 601 -21.18 -18.64 -2.76
CA LEU A 601 -22.32 -18.01 -2.07
C LEU A 601 -23.59 -18.03 -2.94
N TRP A 602 -23.46 -17.73 -4.23
CA TRP A 602 -24.59 -17.79 -5.15
C TRP A 602 -25.12 -19.22 -5.30
N ARG A 603 -24.23 -20.21 -5.43
CA ARG A 603 -24.60 -21.63 -5.53
C ARG A 603 -25.35 -22.11 -4.28
N GLY A 604 -24.92 -21.73 -3.08
CA GLY A 604 -25.62 -22.15 -1.85
C GLY A 604 -26.92 -21.39 -1.58
N LEU A 605 -27.17 -20.26 -2.25
CA LEU A 605 -28.46 -19.57 -2.25
C LEU A 605 -29.34 -19.92 -3.47
N LYS A 606 -28.96 -20.91 -4.27
CA LYS A 606 -29.72 -21.36 -5.43
C LYS A 606 -31.13 -21.79 -4.98
N GLY A 607 -32.16 -21.28 -5.66
CA GLY A 607 -33.56 -21.49 -5.31
C GLY A 607 -34.14 -20.43 -4.36
N PHE A 608 -33.30 -19.77 -3.56
CA PHE A 608 -33.71 -18.60 -2.76
C PHE A 608 -33.50 -17.29 -3.53
N VAL A 609 -32.31 -17.12 -4.12
CA VAL A 609 -32.00 -16.03 -5.04
C VAL A 609 -32.21 -16.54 -6.45
N THR A 610 -33.11 -15.89 -7.19
CA THR A 610 -33.45 -16.27 -8.58
C THR A 610 -33.11 -15.13 -9.52
N LEU A 611 -32.15 -15.38 -10.41
CA LEU A 611 -31.81 -14.46 -11.49
C LEU A 611 -32.77 -14.74 -12.65
N THR A 612 -33.80 -13.91 -12.78
CA THR A 612 -34.73 -13.99 -13.91
C THR A 612 -34.04 -13.59 -15.21
N GLU A 613 -34.59 -14.00 -16.35
CA GLU A 613 -34.10 -13.60 -17.67
C GLU A 613 -33.99 -12.05 -17.80
N ALA A 614 -34.99 -11.33 -17.30
CA ALA A 614 -34.98 -9.87 -17.25
C ALA A 614 -33.80 -9.31 -16.42
N THR A 615 -33.49 -9.93 -15.28
CA THR A 615 -32.34 -9.55 -14.44
C THR A 615 -31.02 -9.79 -15.18
N VAL A 616 -30.86 -10.94 -15.84
CA VAL A 616 -29.65 -11.27 -16.60
C VAL A 616 -29.44 -10.29 -17.74
N PHE A 617 -30.47 -10.00 -18.54
CA PHE A 617 -30.40 -8.98 -19.60
C PHE A 617 -30.05 -7.59 -19.06
N LYS A 618 -30.64 -7.21 -17.93
CA LYS A 618 -30.35 -5.93 -17.27
C LYS A 618 -28.88 -5.85 -16.85
N LEU A 619 -28.34 -6.89 -16.23
CA LEU A 619 -26.92 -6.97 -15.87
C LEU A 619 -26.01 -6.92 -17.11
N GLY A 620 -26.38 -7.61 -18.19
CA GLY A 620 -25.66 -7.55 -19.46
C GLY A 620 -25.60 -6.14 -20.05
N ARG A 621 -26.72 -5.39 -19.99
CA ARG A 621 -26.76 -3.99 -20.42
C ARG A 621 -25.91 -3.08 -19.53
N MET A 622 -25.83 -3.33 -18.22
CA MET A 622 -24.92 -2.59 -17.33
C MET A 622 -23.46 -2.84 -17.70
N VAL A 623 -23.08 -4.08 -17.98
CA VAL A 623 -21.73 -4.42 -18.46
C VAL A 623 -21.42 -3.70 -19.76
N LEU A 624 -22.33 -3.74 -20.74
CA LEU A 624 -22.16 -3.02 -22.01
C LEU A 624 -22.01 -1.51 -21.81
N ALA A 625 -22.86 -0.90 -20.97
CA ALA A 625 -22.76 0.52 -20.64
C ALA A 625 -21.41 0.88 -20.01
N SER A 626 -20.89 0.04 -19.10
CA SER A 626 -19.58 0.25 -18.47
C SER A 626 -18.42 0.04 -19.43
N LEU A 627 -18.51 -0.90 -20.37
CA LEU A 627 -17.51 -1.09 -21.42
C LEU A 627 -17.44 0.13 -22.35
N LEU A 628 -18.59 0.63 -22.81
CA LEU A 628 -18.68 1.83 -23.64
C LEU A 628 -18.20 3.09 -22.90
N MET A 629 -18.54 3.22 -21.61
CA MET A 629 -17.97 4.26 -20.74
C MET A 629 -16.43 4.14 -20.66
N GLY A 630 -15.89 2.92 -20.60
CA GLY A 630 -14.45 2.66 -20.66
C GLY A 630 -13.81 3.24 -21.91
N VAL A 631 -14.44 3.10 -23.08
CA VAL A 631 -13.96 3.72 -24.33
C VAL A 631 -13.90 5.24 -24.22
N VAL A 632 -14.94 5.87 -23.65
CA VAL A 632 -14.96 7.32 -23.42
C VAL A 632 -13.83 7.74 -22.49
N LEU A 633 -13.62 7.03 -21.38
CA LEU A 633 -12.54 7.30 -20.43
C LEU A 633 -11.16 7.18 -21.08
N TYR A 634 -10.94 6.19 -21.93
CA TYR A 634 -9.69 6.01 -22.64
C TYR A 634 -9.34 7.24 -23.51
N PHE A 635 -10.30 7.71 -24.31
CA PHE A 635 -10.09 8.90 -25.15
C PHE A 635 -9.98 10.19 -24.32
N ALA A 636 -10.77 10.32 -23.26
CA ALA A 636 -10.69 11.45 -22.34
C ALA A 636 -9.33 11.52 -21.64
N ALA A 637 -8.80 10.39 -21.16
CA ALA A 637 -7.47 10.31 -20.57
C ALA A 637 -6.37 10.66 -21.57
N LYS A 638 -6.48 10.19 -22.82
CA LYS A 638 -5.54 10.56 -23.88
C LYS A 638 -5.55 12.08 -24.16
N GLY A 639 -6.73 12.70 -24.21
CA GLY A 639 -6.87 14.14 -24.40
C GLY A 639 -6.34 14.97 -23.22
N LEU A 640 -6.50 14.46 -21.99
CA LEU A 640 -6.04 15.10 -20.76
C LEU A 640 -4.57 14.78 -20.42
N GLY A 641 -3.89 13.95 -21.20
CA GLY A 641 -2.52 13.50 -20.96
C GLY A 641 -1.53 14.62 -20.57
N PRO A 642 -1.44 15.73 -21.33
CA PRO A 642 -0.55 16.84 -21.00
C PRO A 642 -0.84 17.48 -19.63
N TRP A 643 -2.09 17.48 -19.19
CA TRP A 643 -2.47 18.03 -17.89
C TRP A 643 -2.09 17.10 -16.73
N PHE A 644 -2.00 15.78 -16.99
CA PHE A 644 -1.48 14.83 -16.01
C PHE A 644 0.04 14.95 -15.82
N GLU A 645 0.76 15.45 -16.82
CA GLU A 645 2.20 15.72 -16.73
C GLU A 645 2.51 17.09 -16.10
N GLY A 646 1.60 18.05 -16.25
CA GLY A 646 1.70 19.40 -15.73
C GLY A 646 1.67 19.56 -14.21
N THR A 647 1.28 20.75 -13.75
CA THR A 647 1.31 21.14 -12.32
C THR A 647 0.35 20.31 -11.47
N GLY A 648 0.56 20.31 -10.14
CA GLY A 648 -0.32 19.61 -9.21
C GLY A 648 -1.80 20.00 -9.34
N LEU A 649 -2.09 21.28 -9.64
CA LEU A 649 -3.45 21.75 -9.87
C LEU A 649 -4.02 21.22 -11.19
N GLN A 650 -3.24 21.25 -12.28
CA GLN A 650 -3.65 20.69 -13.57
C GLN A 650 -4.00 19.20 -13.47
N ARG A 651 -3.22 18.42 -12.71
CA ARG A 651 -3.50 17.00 -12.44
C ARG A 651 -4.83 16.79 -11.73
N VAL A 652 -5.12 17.60 -10.70
CA VAL A 652 -6.40 17.51 -9.95
C VAL A 652 -7.58 17.85 -10.86
N VAL A 653 -7.48 18.92 -11.65
CA VAL A 653 -8.53 19.30 -12.59
C VAL A 653 -8.74 18.23 -13.67
N ALA A 654 -7.65 17.71 -14.25
CA ALA A 654 -7.71 16.61 -15.21
C ALA A 654 -8.40 15.37 -14.62
N MET A 655 -8.10 15.02 -13.37
CA MET A 655 -8.76 13.92 -12.68
C MET A 655 -10.27 14.17 -12.48
N ILE A 656 -10.66 15.39 -12.08
CA ILE A 656 -12.08 15.76 -11.91
C ILE A 656 -12.82 15.67 -13.24
N LEU A 657 -12.23 16.19 -14.33
CA LEU A 657 -12.81 16.12 -15.67
C LEU A 657 -12.93 14.67 -16.15
N LEU A 658 -11.89 13.86 -15.94
CA LEU A 658 -11.87 12.45 -16.31
C LEU A 658 -12.98 11.67 -15.59
N VAL A 659 -13.06 11.78 -14.26
CA VAL A 659 -14.09 11.12 -13.46
C VAL A 659 -15.49 11.64 -13.81
N GLY A 660 -15.65 12.96 -13.99
CA GLY A 660 -16.91 13.58 -14.40
C GLY A 660 -17.39 13.10 -15.76
N SER A 661 -16.48 12.94 -16.72
CA SER A 661 -16.79 12.39 -18.05
C SER A 661 -17.27 10.93 -17.96
N GLY A 662 -16.63 10.11 -17.13
CA GLY A 662 -17.03 8.72 -16.89
C GLY A 662 -18.42 8.60 -16.26
N ILE A 663 -18.68 9.37 -15.19
CA ILE A 663 -20.00 9.37 -14.53
C ILE A 663 -21.10 9.79 -15.50
N SER A 664 -20.86 10.85 -16.28
CA SER A 664 -21.82 11.37 -17.25
C SER A 664 -22.07 10.39 -18.39
N ALA A 665 -21.00 9.80 -18.96
CA ALA A 665 -21.10 8.81 -20.02
C ALA A 665 -21.85 7.55 -19.56
N PHE A 666 -21.51 7.01 -18.39
CA PHE A 666 -22.22 5.86 -17.85
C PHE A 666 -23.69 6.16 -17.58
N GLY A 667 -24.00 7.31 -16.97
CA GLY A 667 -25.38 7.71 -16.71
C GLY A 667 -26.22 7.78 -18.00
N ALA A 668 -25.68 8.42 -19.04
CA ALA A 668 -26.33 8.51 -20.35
C ALA A 668 -26.50 7.14 -21.01
N LEU A 669 -25.45 6.32 -21.05
CA LEU A 669 -25.46 4.99 -21.68
C LEU A 669 -26.37 4.01 -20.94
N ALA A 670 -26.38 4.04 -19.61
CA ALA A 670 -27.23 3.18 -18.78
C ALA A 670 -28.71 3.51 -18.95
N LEU A 671 -29.06 4.78 -19.15
CA LEU A 671 -30.42 5.21 -19.49
C LEU A 671 -30.79 4.83 -20.93
N PHE A 672 -29.90 5.08 -21.89
CA PHE A 672 -30.12 4.77 -23.30
C PHE A 672 -30.34 3.27 -23.55
N LEU A 673 -29.48 2.42 -22.97
CA LEU A 673 -29.58 0.97 -23.07
C LEU A 673 -30.71 0.38 -22.20
N ARG A 674 -31.46 1.21 -21.46
CA ARG A 674 -32.48 0.79 -20.48
C ARG A 674 -31.92 -0.23 -19.47
N ALA A 675 -30.68 -0.01 -19.04
CA ALA A 675 -30.03 -0.75 -17.96
C ALA A 675 -30.54 -0.27 -16.59
N THR A 676 -30.96 1.00 -16.51
CA THR A 676 -31.61 1.62 -15.34
C THR A 676 -32.61 2.67 -15.80
N ASN A 677 -33.46 3.13 -14.88
CA ASN A 677 -34.44 4.19 -15.13
C ASN A 677 -34.10 5.43 -14.28
N VAL A 678 -34.57 6.62 -14.69
CA VAL A 678 -34.34 7.88 -13.95
C VAL A 678 -34.87 7.80 -12.50
N LYS A 679 -35.98 7.08 -12.27
CA LYS A 679 -36.52 6.82 -10.93
C LYS A 679 -35.57 5.97 -10.08
N ASP A 680 -34.91 4.98 -10.66
CA ASP A 680 -33.96 4.10 -9.97
C ASP A 680 -32.65 4.84 -9.62
N LEU A 681 -32.17 5.68 -10.55
CA LEU A 681 -31.03 6.57 -10.28
C LEU A 681 -31.37 7.59 -9.19
N ARG A 682 -32.54 8.23 -9.27
CA ARG A 682 -32.98 9.22 -8.28
C ARG A 682 -33.29 8.58 -6.93
N ALA A 683 -33.75 7.33 -6.87
CA ALA A 683 -33.91 6.58 -5.62
C ALA A 683 -32.56 6.17 -5.01
N GLY A 684 -31.52 5.97 -5.82
CA GLY A 684 -30.15 5.72 -5.33
C GLY A 684 -29.48 6.96 -4.72
N PHE A 685 -29.87 8.17 -5.14
CA PHE A 685 -29.33 9.46 -4.63
C PHE A 685 -30.33 10.25 -3.76
N GLY A 686 -31.59 9.81 -3.69
CA GLY A 686 -32.64 10.41 -2.86
C GLY A 686 -32.48 9.95 -1.43
N LYS A 687 -32.56 10.91 -0.48
CA LYS A 687 -32.43 10.68 0.96
C LYS A 687 -33.22 9.43 1.38
N GLY A 688 -32.51 8.44 1.92
CA GLY A 688 -33.08 7.38 2.75
C GLY A 688 -33.57 7.94 4.07
#